data_AF-A0A258ZKL3-F1
#
_entry.id   AF-A0A258ZKL3-F1
#
_cell.length_a   1.000
_cell.length_b   1.000
_cell.length_c   1.000
_cell.angle_alpha   90.00
_cell.angle_beta   90.00
_cell.angle_gamma   90.00
#
_symmetry.space_group_name_H-M   'P 1'
#
loop_
_entity.id
_entity.type
_entity.pdbx_description
1 polymer ?
#
loop_
_entity_poly.entity_id
_entity_poly.type
_entity_poly.pdbx_seq_one_letter_code
_entity_poly.pdbx_strand_id
1 'polypeptide(L)'
;MAFPFRFFTLLCLSLAFNAHAQDIRVGVYENKPKIFTDAQGSPSGIFIDILKAIGDKEGWQLRYVNCEWDECLKKIEAGDIDLMPDVAHSDEREITLDFHATPALYSWSQIYRNKDVAISSILDLKDRRVAMLSGGIQEDAFLKLLDGYNIKARLITTKSMEEAFRLTQSGGADAVISGHHYGDFHKLDYQLIETPIIFQPSRLFYVAAQGRNAELLNTIDKHLRAWVNTPDSPYFRILKRWGGFEPTTIFPPLFWKALIMLSALILLSILGLAFLRKQVKLKTLQLSATNNQLQATLNAIPDLLFEIGLDGVYHSYYSANNDPHDTHAPRFAGNNIHDILPPEAAKTVMNAAEEAHRLGYARGEYENSLADGKHWFEFGVSPKPVASGEIPRLLVLSRDITVRKKMEDSLLKFSLAVEQSPNSIIISDLEGNIEYVNATFSKVSGYTLNEVIGKNPRMLQSGKTPAEIYTDMWLHLARGDAWRGSLINRSKAGAEYVESTLISPIRQADGKITHYLAIHENITEKKQAEERIDRLAHFDQLTGLPNRILLNDRFQFCLGRAQRNNEELTVIFLDLDHFKNINDTLGHSIGDQLLVEVAKRLKVALREEDTLSRQGGDEFILILPNTGADGAAQVATKLIETVSQTCHAAGHELNVTPSIGIALYPHDGEDLETLSKNADSAMYRVKQNGRNDYCFFTPEMQAHAARTLQLSSALRHALARNELQLHYQPQISLKDGSITGAEALLRWIHPQLGTISPAEFIPIAESSGQIIPIGEWVIRTATRQLKSWLDSGFPAMVMAVNLSAAQFRQPSLPELVTSILAEADLPHKYFELELTEAVAMNDPQAAIAVMDKLFERGIRMSIDDFGTGYSSLSYLKRFNVYKLKIDQSFVSNITDDPEDKAIVTAIINMASSLGMLTIAEGVETAGQLEFLRAQQCDEVQGYYFSKPLPAAQFEAFAKGHLKI
;
A
#
# COMPACT_ATOMS: atom_id res chain seq x y z
N MET A 1 0.15 16.41 92.11
CA MET A 1 -0.41 17.63 91.47
C MET A 1 -0.05 17.62 89.99
N ALA A 2 -0.93 18.18 89.14
CA ALA A 2 -0.68 18.64 87.77
C ALA A 2 -0.19 17.65 86.67
N PHE A 3 -1.15 17.19 85.86
CA PHE A 3 -1.08 17.04 84.38
C PHE A 3 -0.90 18.43 83.69
N PRO A 4 -0.93 18.58 82.34
CA PRO A 4 -0.47 17.73 81.20
C PRO A 4 0.33 18.55 80.14
N PHE A 5 0.72 17.96 78.99
CA PHE A 5 0.26 18.46 77.66
C PHE A 5 0.45 17.44 76.50
N ARG A 6 -0.68 17.14 75.80
CA ARG A 6 -0.91 16.60 74.43
C ARG A 6 -0.10 15.37 73.92
N PHE A 7 -0.72 14.21 73.66
CA PHE A 7 -1.65 13.82 72.56
C PHE A 7 -1.03 13.75 71.14
N PHE A 8 -0.80 12.54 70.62
CA PHE A 8 -1.76 11.92 69.68
C PHE A 8 -1.56 10.40 69.50
N THR A 9 -2.68 9.72 69.21
CA THR A 9 -2.86 8.29 68.97
C THR A 9 -3.52 8.10 67.59
N LEU A 10 -3.75 6.93 66.98
CA LEU A 10 -3.79 5.52 67.40
C LEU A 10 -3.65 4.66 66.11
N LEU A 11 -3.37 3.36 66.24
CA LEU A 11 -3.94 2.30 65.38
C LEU A 11 -3.65 2.31 63.84
N CYS A 12 -2.65 1.52 63.41
CA CYS A 12 -2.71 0.91 62.07
C CYS A 12 -3.48 -0.42 62.16
N LEU A 13 -4.79 -0.36 61.93
CA LEU A 13 -5.63 -1.56 61.78
C LEU A 13 -5.71 -1.93 60.29
N SER A 14 -5.64 -3.22 60.01
CA SER A 14 -5.64 -3.78 58.66
C SER A 14 -6.94 -3.46 57.90
N LEU A 15 -6.89 -2.45 57.03
CA LEU A 15 -7.81 -2.34 55.90
C LEU A 15 -7.27 -3.23 54.77
N ALA A 16 -7.77 -4.46 54.71
CA ALA A 16 -7.69 -5.24 53.49
C ALA A 16 -8.49 -4.50 52.41
N PHE A 17 -7.81 -4.04 51.36
CA PHE A 17 -8.49 -3.56 50.15
C PHE A 17 -9.27 -4.74 49.56
N ASN A 18 -10.60 -4.69 49.66
CA ASN A 18 -11.44 -5.49 48.77
C ASN A 18 -11.19 -4.97 47.36
N ALA A 19 -10.42 -5.72 46.57
CA ALA A 19 -10.43 -5.56 45.12
C ALA A 19 -11.86 -5.92 44.65
N HIS A 20 -12.67 -4.90 44.37
CA HIS A 20 -13.97 -5.10 43.75
C HIS A 20 -13.70 -5.63 42.33
N ALA A 21 -14.05 -6.90 42.08
CA ALA A 21 -13.92 -7.48 40.76
C ALA A 21 -14.77 -6.66 39.77
N GLN A 22 -14.15 -6.16 38.71
CA GLN A 22 -14.82 -5.32 37.72
C GLN A 22 -15.67 -6.21 36.81
N ASP A 23 -17.00 -6.09 36.91
CA ASP A 23 -17.95 -6.70 35.98
C ASP A 23 -17.89 -5.97 34.63
N ILE A 24 -17.68 -6.70 33.54
CA ILE A 24 -17.57 -6.15 32.16
C ILE A 24 -18.52 -6.92 31.25
N ARG A 25 -19.43 -6.20 30.57
CA ARG A 25 -20.33 -6.76 29.56
C ARG A 25 -19.66 -6.79 28.20
N VAL A 26 -19.55 -7.95 27.58
CA VAL A 26 -18.82 -8.17 26.31
C VAL A 26 -19.78 -8.66 25.23
N GLY A 27 -19.80 -7.99 24.07
CA GLY A 27 -20.61 -8.41 22.93
C GLY A 27 -20.09 -9.68 22.24
N VAL A 28 -20.97 -10.61 21.89
CA VAL A 28 -20.63 -11.88 21.23
C VAL A 28 -21.61 -12.16 20.09
N TYR A 29 -21.08 -12.47 18.92
CA TYR A 29 -21.79 -12.76 17.67
C TYR A 29 -21.04 -13.85 16.88
N GLU A 30 -21.64 -14.41 15.83
CA GLU A 30 -21.05 -15.54 15.09
C GLU A 30 -20.08 -15.07 13.98
N ASN A 31 -18.78 -15.09 14.27
CA ASN A 31 -17.68 -14.84 13.31
C ASN A 31 -16.48 -15.79 13.55
N LYS A 32 -16.65 -17.08 13.20
CA LYS A 32 -15.64 -18.14 13.41
C LYS A 32 -14.39 -17.91 12.54
N PRO A 33 -13.15 -18.12 13.06
CA PRO A 33 -12.79 -18.56 14.42
C PRO A 33 -12.56 -17.41 15.43
N LYS A 34 -12.79 -16.15 15.03
CA LYS A 34 -12.42 -14.99 15.83
C LYS A 34 -13.28 -14.84 17.08
N ILE A 35 -14.60 -14.98 16.93
CA ILE A 35 -15.63 -14.81 17.97
C ILE A 35 -16.81 -15.69 17.62
N PHE A 36 -17.33 -16.48 18.57
CA PHE A 36 -18.55 -17.26 18.38
C PHE A 36 -19.03 -17.89 19.70
N THR A 37 -20.21 -18.50 19.67
CA THR A 37 -20.71 -19.40 20.73
C THR A 37 -20.41 -20.86 20.36
N ASP A 38 -19.75 -21.59 21.25
CA ASP A 38 -19.45 -23.01 21.06
C ASP A 38 -20.70 -23.91 21.18
N ALA A 39 -20.53 -25.20 20.91
CA ALA A 39 -21.61 -26.19 20.95
C ALA A 39 -22.18 -26.43 22.36
N GLN A 40 -21.55 -25.89 23.40
CA GLN A 40 -21.98 -25.94 24.80
C GLN A 40 -22.69 -24.63 25.22
N GLY A 41 -22.87 -23.67 24.30
CA GLY A 41 -23.46 -22.37 24.59
C GLY A 41 -22.49 -21.37 25.23
N SER A 42 -21.18 -21.66 25.24
CA SER A 42 -20.16 -20.81 25.85
C SER A 42 -19.43 -19.95 24.82
N PRO A 43 -19.21 -18.64 25.09
CA PRO A 43 -18.42 -17.78 24.22
C PRO A 43 -16.96 -18.23 24.07
N SER A 44 -16.50 -18.24 22.82
CA SER A 44 -15.23 -18.82 22.37
C SER A 44 -14.67 -18.06 21.17
N GLY A 45 -13.45 -18.40 20.76
CA GLY A 45 -12.71 -17.74 19.68
C GLY A 45 -11.55 -16.86 20.16
N ILE A 46 -10.72 -16.41 19.22
CA ILE A 46 -9.47 -15.66 19.45
C ILE A 46 -9.66 -14.46 20.40
N PHE A 47 -10.60 -13.56 20.13
CA PHE A 47 -10.79 -12.36 20.94
C PHE A 47 -11.35 -12.68 22.33
N ILE A 48 -12.17 -13.72 22.44
CA ILE A 48 -12.76 -14.12 23.72
C ILE A 48 -11.68 -14.74 24.62
N ASP A 49 -10.81 -15.59 24.07
CA ASP A 49 -9.70 -16.18 24.82
C ASP A 49 -8.63 -15.16 25.22
N ILE A 50 -8.29 -14.19 24.35
CA ILE A 50 -7.38 -13.10 24.70
C ILE A 50 -7.97 -12.27 25.84
N LEU A 51 -9.26 -11.92 25.77
CA LEU A 51 -9.91 -11.12 26.80
C LEU A 51 -10.03 -11.87 28.13
N LYS A 52 -10.31 -13.18 28.11
CA LYS A 52 -10.25 -14.05 29.31
C LYS A 52 -8.85 -14.02 29.94
N ALA A 53 -7.79 -14.18 29.15
CA ALA A 53 -6.42 -14.17 29.66
C ALA A 53 -5.99 -12.80 30.26
N ILE A 54 -6.60 -11.69 29.81
CA ILE A 54 -6.41 -10.36 30.41
C ILE A 54 -7.24 -10.26 31.72
N GLY A 55 -8.52 -10.66 31.67
CA GLY A 55 -9.40 -10.65 32.83
C GLY A 55 -8.91 -11.52 33.99
N ASP A 56 -8.32 -12.68 33.71
CA ASP A 56 -7.69 -13.56 34.71
C ASP A 56 -6.51 -12.89 35.45
N LYS A 57 -5.83 -11.91 34.83
CA LYS A 57 -4.72 -11.17 35.45
C LYS A 57 -5.18 -9.92 36.21
N GLU A 58 -6.20 -9.24 35.71
CA GLU A 58 -6.72 -7.98 36.29
C GLU A 58 -7.92 -8.22 37.23
N GLY A 59 -8.39 -9.46 37.38
CA GLY A 59 -9.48 -9.84 38.29
C GLY A 59 -10.88 -9.47 37.77
N TRP A 60 -11.08 -9.42 36.46
CA TRP A 60 -12.35 -9.04 35.83
C TRP A 60 -13.37 -10.19 35.82
N GLN A 61 -14.65 -9.85 35.97
CA GLN A 61 -15.76 -10.78 35.72
C GLN A 61 -16.40 -10.46 34.37
N LEU A 62 -16.10 -11.28 33.36
CA LEU A 62 -16.60 -11.12 32.00
C LEU A 62 -18.01 -11.72 31.88
N ARG A 63 -19.01 -10.86 31.61
CA ARG A 63 -20.39 -11.25 31.30
C ARG A 63 -20.63 -11.08 29.82
N TYR A 64 -21.09 -12.13 29.14
CA TYR A 64 -21.24 -12.10 27.69
C TYR A 64 -22.69 -11.80 27.28
N VAL A 65 -22.85 -10.95 26.28
CA VAL A 65 -24.13 -10.55 25.70
C VAL A 65 -24.16 -11.03 24.25
N ASN A 66 -24.95 -12.06 23.98
CA ASN A 66 -25.15 -12.56 22.62
C ASN A 66 -26.06 -11.60 21.85
N CYS A 67 -25.65 -11.21 20.65
CA CYS A 67 -26.37 -10.33 19.73
C CYS A 67 -25.95 -10.60 18.29
N GLU A 68 -26.74 -10.13 17.31
CA GLU A 68 -26.25 -10.01 15.93
C GLU A 68 -25.30 -8.81 15.82
N TRP A 69 -24.38 -8.80 14.84
CA TRP A 69 -23.34 -7.76 14.71
C TRP A 69 -23.89 -6.31 14.78
N ASP A 70 -24.92 -5.99 13.99
CA ASP A 70 -25.55 -4.66 13.96
C ASP A 70 -26.32 -4.33 15.25
N GLU A 71 -26.75 -5.34 16.00
CA GLU A 71 -27.39 -5.19 17.30
C GLU A 71 -26.33 -4.96 18.40
N CYS A 72 -25.20 -5.66 18.33
CA CYS A 72 -24.05 -5.43 19.22
C CYS A 72 -23.51 -4.00 19.07
N LEU A 73 -23.40 -3.47 17.84
CA LEU A 73 -23.00 -2.08 17.58
C LEU A 73 -23.95 -1.07 18.27
N LYS A 74 -25.26 -1.25 18.13
CA LYS A 74 -26.24 -0.38 18.81
C LYS A 74 -26.20 -0.51 20.33
N LYS A 75 -25.93 -1.71 20.85
CA LYS A 75 -25.83 -1.98 22.29
C LYS A 75 -24.56 -1.43 22.92
N ILE A 76 -23.43 -1.39 22.21
CA ILE A 76 -22.23 -0.70 22.71
C ILE A 76 -22.49 0.81 22.75
N GLU A 77 -23.04 1.42 21.69
CA GLU A 77 -23.38 2.86 21.66
C GLU A 77 -24.40 3.27 22.74
N ALA A 78 -25.41 2.43 23.00
CA ALA A 78 -26.35 2.64 24.11
C ALA A 78 -25.73 2.45 25.51
N GLY A 79 -24.59 1.75 25.61
CA GLY A 79 -23.96 1.36 26.86
C GLY A 79 -24.60 0.15 27.56
N ASP A 80 -25.35 -0.66 26.81
CA ASP A 80 -25.85 -1.97 27.25
C ASP A 80 -24.75 -3.05 27.26
N ILE A 81 -23.68 -2.82 26.49
CA ILE A 81 -22.43 -3.56 26.46
C ILE A 81 -21.30 -2.58 26.86
N ASP A 82 -20.23 -3.08 27.49
CA ASP A 82 -19.09 -2.28 27.95
C ASP A 82 -17.88 -2.37 27.01
N LEU A 83 -17.75 -3.49 26.28
CA LEU A 83 -16.68 -3.77 25.34
C LEU A 83 -17.16 -4.60 24.15
N MET A 84 -16.87 -4.16 22.92
CA MET A 84 -17.19 -4.89 21.69
C MET A 84 -15.90 -5.35 20.97
N PRO A 85 -15.69 -6.67 20.80
CA PRO A 85 -14.50 -7.25 20.14
C PRO A 85 -14.61 -7.44 18.60
N ASP A 86 -13.45 -7.60 17.93
CA ASP A 86 -13.27 -7.79 16.47
C ASP A 86 -13.87 -6.65 15.61
N VAL A 87 -13.69 -5.41 16.07
CA VAL A 87 -14.08 -4.21 15.32
C VAL A 87 -12.92 -3.67 14.51
N ALA A 88 -13.13 -3.52 13.20
CA ALA A 88 -12.20 -2.85 12.31
C ALA A 88 -12.33 -1.32 12.42
N HIS A 89 -11.19 -0.64 12.53
CA HIS A 89 -11.11 0.82 12.55
C HIS A 89 -11.60 1.43 11.24
N SER A 90 -12.39 2.48 11.34
CA SER A 90 -12.89 3.29 10.23
C SER A 90 -13.35 4.63 10.77
N ASP A 91 -13.11 5.71 10.02
CA ASP A 91 -13.30 7.08 10.47
C ASP A 91 -14.77 7.35 10.92
N GLU A 92 -15.75 6.76 10.22
CA GLU A 92 -17.18 6.80 10.62
C GLU A 92 -17.48 6.23 12.02
N ARG A 93 -16.66 5.29 12.50
CA ARG A 93 -16.83 4.60 13.79
C ARG A 93 -16.05 5.25 14.92
N GLU A 94 -14.94 5.94 14.63
CA GLU A 94 -14.18 6.71 15.62
C GLU A 94 -15.01 7.90 16.16
N ILE A 95 -16.05 8.31 15.42
CA ILE A 95 -17.05 9.29 15.85
C ILE A 95 -17.93 8.77 17.01
N THR A 96 -18.22 7.46 17.11
CA THR A 96 -19.12 6.90 18.12
C THR A 96 -18.47 5.90 19.09
N LEU A 97 -17.25 5.44 18.79
CA LEU A 97 -16.54 4.38 19.51
C LEU A 97 -15.08 4.75 19.80
N ASP A 98 -14.63 4.50 21.03
CA ASP A 98 -13.23 4.61 21.42
C ASP A 98 -12.49 3.30 21.10
N PHE A 99 -11.32 3.41 20.45
CA PHE A 99 -10.43 2.30 20.11
C PHE A 99 -9.19 2.29 21.03
N HIS A 100 -8.68 1.11 21.40
CA HIS A 100 -7.35 1.00 22.03
C HIS A 100 -6.25 1.05 20.95
N ALA A 101 -5.05 1.56 21.24
CA ALA A 101 -4.07 1.89 20.21
C ALA A 101 -3.28 0.70 19.62
N THR A 102 -3.22 -0.43 20.33
CA THR A 102 -2.40 -1.60 19.98
C THR A 102 -3.30 -2.71 19.42
N PRO A 103 -3.36 -2.94 18.10
CA PRO A 103 -4.35 -3.84 17.51
C PRO A 103 -4.28 -5.26 18.09
N ALA A 104 -5.45 -5.79 18.45
CA ALA A 104 -5.59 -7.11 19.05
C ALA A 104 -5.47 -8.24 18.01
N LEU A 105 -5.79 -7.97 16.75
CA LEU A 105 -5.58 -8.89 15.64
C LEU A 105 -5.38 -8.12 14.33
N TYR A 106 -4.50 -8.62 13.46
CA TYR A 106 -4.40 -8.15 12.07
C TYR A 106 -5.23 -9.07 11.16
N SER A 107 -5.89 -8.51 10.16
CA SER A 107 -6.73 -9.25 9.22
C SER A 107 -6.68 -8.62 7.82
N TRP A 108 -6.10 -9.31 6.85
CA TRP A 108 -6.20 -8.96 5.42
C TRP A 108 -7.22 -9.84 4.68
N SER A 109 -7.66 -9.36 3.52
CA SER A 109 -8.38 -10.14 2.50
C SER A 109 -7.37 -10.91 1.65
N GLN A 110 -7.68 -12.16 1.32
CA GLN A 110 -6.79 -13.07 0.57
C GLN A 110 -7.60 -13.93 -0.39
N ILE A 111 -6.97 -14.25 -1.54
CA ILE A 111 -7.58 -15.12 -2.54
C ILE A 111 -7.13 -16.57 -2.30
N TYR A 112 -8.09 -17.49 -2.30
CA TYR A 112 -7.91 -18.93 -2.20
C TYR A 112 -8.34 -19.59 -3.51
N ARG A 113 -7.64 -20.63 -3.94
CA ARG A 113 -7.86 -21.31 -5.22
C ARG A 113 -7.92 -22.82 -5.07
N ASN A 114 -8.49 -23.50 -6.05
CA ASN A 114 -8.30 -24.94 -6.17
C ASN A 114 -6.83 -25.25 -6.54
N LYS A 115 -6.32 -26.42 -6.14
CA LYS A 115 -4.94 -26.88 -6.41
C LYS A 115 -4.60 -26.82 -7.89
N ASP A 116 -5.56 -27.22 -8.72
CA ASP A 116 -5.43 -27.40 -10.18
C ASP A 116 -5.50 -26.08 -10.97
N VAL A 117 -5.89 -24.97 -10.33
CA VAL A 117 -5.96 -23.64 -10.95
C VAL A 117 -4.64 -22.90 -10.69
N ALA A 118 -3.89 -22.55 -11.74
CA ALA A 118 -2.70 -21.74 -11.60
C ALA A 118 -3.04 -20.24 -11.43
N ILE A 119 -3.12 -19.78 -10.17
CA ILE A 119 -3.15 -18.35 -9.80
C ILE A 119 -2.04 -18.12 -8.78
N SER A 120 -1.11 -17.25 -9.14
CA SER A 120 0.14 -16.94 -8.42
C SER A 120 0.44 -15.43 -8.36
N SER A 121 -0.16 -14.64 -9.26
CA SER A 121 -0.06 -13.19 -9.34
C SER A 121 -1.43 -12.58 -9.65
N ILE A 122 -1.60 -11.28 -9.41
CA ILE A 122 -2.87 -10.60 -9.73
C ILE A 122 -3.20 -10.63 -11.24
N LEU A 123 -2.18 -10.65 -12.10
CA LEU A 123 -2.31 -10.77 -13.56
C LEU A 123 -3.00 -12.08 -13.98
N ASP A 124 -2.84 -13.15 -13.20
CA ASP A 124 -3.42 -14.48 -13.47
C ASP A 124 -4.95 -14.50 -13.27
N LEU A 125 -5.52 -13.46 -12.65
CA LEU A 125 -6.97 -13.30 -12.44
C LEU A 125 -7.72 -12.81 -13.69
N LYS A 126 -7.00 -12.40 -14.74
CA LYS A 126 -7.61 -11.97 -16.00
C LYS A 126 -8.51 -13.08 -16.57
N ASP A 127 -9.75 -12.72 -16.87
CA ASP A 127 -10.82 -13.61 -17.37
C ASP A 127 -11.22 -14.78 -16.43
N ARG A 128 -10.65 -14.86 -15.21
CA ARG A 128 -10.99 -15.88 -14.20
C ARG A 128 -12.28 -15.58 -13.45
N ARG A 129 -12.96 -16.63 -13.01
CA ARG A 129 -14.14 -16.57 -12.14
C ARG A 129 -13.71 -16.47 -10.69
N VAL A 130 -14.02 -15.36 -10.03
CA VAL A 130 -13.66 -15.12 -8.63
C VAL A 130 -14.94 -15.00 -7.80
N ALA A 131 -15.14 -15.94 -6.87
CA ALA A 131 -16.26 -15.95 -5.95
C ALA A 131 -16.01 -15.00 -4.76
N MET A 132 -17.06 -14.31 -4.31
CA MET A 132 -17.03 -13.43 -3.14
C MET A 132 -18.40 -13.33 -2.47
N LEU A 133 -18.43 -12.93 -1.20
CA LEU A 133 -19.67 -12.61 -0.49
C LEU A 133 -20.27 -11.29 -1.03
N SER A 134 -21.54 -11.33 -1.45
CA SER A 134 -22.25 -10.15 -1.95
C SER A 134 -22.36 -9.06 -0.88
N GLY A 135 -21.99 -7.82 -1.19
CA GLY A 135 -22.08 -6.69 -0.26
C GLY A 135 -21.08 -6.76 0.90
N GLY A 136 -20.08 -7.64 0.83
CA GLY A 136 -18.97 -7.65 1.77
C GLY A 136 -18.00 -6.50 1.51
N ILE A 137 -17.33 -6.00 2.56
CA ILE A 137 -16.32 -4.92 2.50
C ILE A 137 -15.16 -5.23 1.51
N GLN A 138 -15.06 -6.48 1.05
CA GLN A 138 -14.03 -6.98 0.14
C GLN A 138 -14.34 -6.68 -1.35
N GLU A 139 -15.59 -6.40 -1.70
CA GLU A 139 -16.07 -6.21 -3.08
C GLU A 139 -15.46 -4.92 -3.70
N ASP A 140 -15.70 -3.76 -3.10
CA ASP A 140 -15.14 -2.47 -3.56
C ASP A 140 -13.60 -2.44 -3.50
N ALA A 141 -13.00 -3.05 -2.48
CA ALA A 141 -11.56 -3.11 -2.32
C ALA A 141 -10.90 -3.94 -3.43
N PHE A 142 -11.53 -5.06 -3.83
CA PHE A 142 -11.06 -5.90 -4.91
C PHE A 142 -11.30 -5.27 -6.29
N LEU A 143 -12.42 -4.57 -6.50
CA LEU A 143 -12.68 -3.82 -7.73
C LEU A 143 -11.63 -2.71 -7.95
N LYS A 144 -11.38 -1.88 -6.93
CA LYS A 144 -10.31 -0.85 -6.98
C LYS A 144 -8.92 -1.44 -7.23
N LEU A 145 -8.64 -2.61 -6.65
CA LEU A 145 -7.39 -3.34 -6.88
C LEU A 145 -7.28 -3.80 -8.35
N LEU A 146 -8.35 -4.34 -8.94
CA LEU A 146 -8.37 -4.77 -10.35
C LEU A 146 -8.25 -3.59 -11.33
N ASP A 147 -8.96 -2.48 -11.06
CA ASP A 147 -8.90 -1.26 -11.86
C ASP A 147 -7.50 -0.65 -11.88
N GLY A 148 -6.80 -0.63 -10.74
CA GLY A 148 -5.41 -0.15 -10.63
C GLY A 148 -4.39 -0.88 -11.50
N TYR A 149 -4.69 -2.12 -11.92
CA TYR A 149 -3.88 -2.91 -12.87
C TYR A 149 -4.57 -3.09 -14.24
N ASN A 150 -5.74 -2.48 -14.47
CA ASN A 150 -6.57 -2.63 -15.68
C ASN A 150 -6.90 -4.10 -16.02
N ILE A 151 -7.19 -4.91 -14.98
CA ILE A 151 -7.49 -6.34 -15.10
C ILE A 151 -9.00 -6.57 -15.02
N LYS A 152 -9.56 -7.35 -15.95
CA LYS A 152 -10.97 -7.75 -15.90
C LYS A 152 -11.10 -9.21 -15.46
N ALA A 153 -11.57 -9.42 -14.23
CA ALA A 153 -12.00 -10.72 -13.72
C ALA A 153 -13.54 -10.85 -13.80
N ARG A 154 -14.05 -12.08 -13.77
CA ARG A 154 -15.49 -12.39 -13.74
C ARG A 154 -15.91 -12.64 -12.30
N LEU A 155 -16.60 -11.68 -11.69
CA LEU A 155 -17.03 -11.82 -10.28
C LEU A 155 -18.26 -12.72 -10.18
N ILE A 156 -18.31 -13.55 -9.14
CA ILE A 156 -19.50 -14.35 -8.78
C ILE A 156 -19.85 -14.05 -7.32
N THR A 157 -20.95 -13.35 -7.10
CA THR A 157 -21.43 -13.01 -5.76
C THR A 157 -22.27 -14.15 -5.17
N THR A 158 -22.01 -14.49 -3.90
CA THR A 158 -22.75 -15.52 -3.14
C THR A 158 -23.42 -14.90 -1.91
N LYS A 159 -24.35 -15.64 -1.29
CA LYS A 159 -25.10 -15.20 -0.09
C LYS A 159 -24.41 -15.55 1.22
N SER A 160 -23.48 -16.50 1.20
CA SER A 160 -22.62 -16.81 2.34
C SER A 160 -21.19 -17.13 1.89
N MET A 161 -20.25 -16.98 2.81
CA MET A 161 -18.85 -17.37 2.59
C MET A 161 -18.73 -18.89 2.40
N GLU A 162 -19.58 -19.66 3.10
CA GLU A 162 -19.69 -21.11 2.95
C GLU A 162 -20.06 -21.50 1.50
N GLU A 163 -21.02 -20.79 0.89
CA GLU A 163 -21.42 -20.98 -0.51
C GLU A 163 -20.28 -20.64 -1.48
N ALA A 164 -19.51 -19.57 -1.23
CA ALA A 164 -18.37 -19.16 -2.05
C ALA A 164 -17.24 -20.21 -2.08
N PHE A 165 -16.92 -20.78 -0.91
CA PHE A 165 -15.92 -21.83 -0.78
C PHE A 165 -16.39 -23.13 -1.44
N ARG A 166 -17.66 -23.53 -1.22
CA ARG A 166 -18.25 -24.73 -1.83
C ARG A 166 -18.37 -24.61 -3.36
N LEU A 167 -18.64 -23.41 -3.88
CA LEU A 167 -18.64 -23.11 -5.33
C LEU A 167 -17.24 -23.23 -5.95
N THR A 168 -16.20 -22.80 -5.23
CA THR A 168 -14.80 -22.90 -5.69
C THR A 168 -14.26 -24.32 -5.61
N GLN A 169 -14.61 -25.05 -4.55
CA GLN A 169 -14.33 -26.49 -4.41
C GLN A 169 -14.92 -27.31 -5.58
N SER A 170 -16.15 -27.00 -5.99
CA SER A 170 -16.86 -27.68 -7.08
C SER A 170 -16.49 -27.19 -8.49
N GLY A 171 -15.53 -26.25 -8.63
CA GLY A 171 -15.11 -25.70 -9.93
C GLY A 171 -16.10 -24.73 -10.58
N GLY A 172 -17.14 -24.29 -9.85
CA GLY A 172 -18.06 -23.24 -10.27
C GLY A 172 -17.41 -21.84 -10.28
N ALA A 173 -16.36 -21.66 -9.49
CA ALA A 173 -15.42 -20.54 -9.55
C ALA A 173 -13.97 -21.05 -9.60
N ASP A 174 -13.05 -20.24 -10.12
CA ASP A 174 -11.63 -20.57 -10.23
C ASP A 174 -10.86 -20.19 -8.95
N ALA A 175 -11.37 -19.20 -8.21
CA ALA A 175 -10.89 -18.76 -6.90
C ALA A 175 -12.01 -18.16 -6.04
N VAL A 176 -11.79 -18.01 -4.73
CA VAL A 176 -12.66 -17.31 -3.76
C VAL A 176 -11.87 -16.28 -2.96
N ILE A 177 -12.50 -15.15 -2.65
CA ILE A 177 -11.98 -14.13 -1.73
C ILE A 177 -12.50 -14.39 -0.33
N SER A 178 -11.62 -14.33 0.67
CA SER A 178 -12.02 -14.37 2.08
C SER A 178 -11.09 -13.55 2.95
N GLY A 179 -11.53 -13.22 4.18
CA GLY A 179 -10.61 -12.75 5.21
C GLY A 179 -9.71 -13.90 5.66
N HIS A 180 -8.41 -13.69 5.78
CA HIS A 180 -7.48 -14.83 5.89
C HIS A 180 -7.75 -15.74 7.09
N HIS A 181 -8.18 -15.20 8.24
CA HIS A 181 -8.57 -16.02 9.40
C HIS A 181 -9.72 -17.01 9.11
N TYR A 182 -10.66 -16.64 8.25
CA TYR A 182 -11.73 -17.55 7.82
C TYR A 182 -11.19 -18.53 6.77
N GLY A 183 -10.45 -18.02 5.78
CA GLY A 183 -9.92 -18.83 4.69
C GLY A 183 -8.88 -19.87 5.12
N ASP A 184 -7.93 -19.53 5.99
CA ASP A 184 -6.94 -20.47 6.51
C ASP A 184 -7.55 -21.48 7.49
N PHE A 185 -8.60 -21.11 8.20
CA PHE A 185 -9.37 -22.03 9.05
C PHE A 185 -10.15 -23.05 8.22
N HIS A 186 -10.75 -22.63 7.09
CA HIS A 186 -11.61 -23.48 6.25
C HIS A 186 -10.94 -24.07 4.99
N LYS A 187 -9.72 -23.66 4.60
CA LYS A 187 -9.07 -24.17 3.36
C LYS A 187 -8.90 -25.67 3.35
N LEU A 188 -8.71 -26.30 4.51
CA LEU A 188 -8.64 -27.76 4.64
C LEU A 188 -10.00 -28.43 4.41
N ASP A 189 -11.09 -27.86 4.92
CA ASP A 189 -12.45 -28.37 4.74
C ASP A 189 -12.86 -28.38 3.25
N TYR A 190 -12.47 -27.32 2.52
CA TYR A 190 -12.81 -27.12 1.11
C TYR A 190 -11.71 -27.54 0.12
N GLN A 191 -10.58 -28.08 0.61
CA GLN A 191 -9.41 -28.51 -0.17
C GLN A 191 -8.76 -27.41 -1.04
N LEU A 192 -8.89 -26.15 -0.63
CA LEU A 192 -8.31 -24.99 -1.31
C LEU A 192 -6.87 -24.74 -0.86
N ILE A 193 -6.13 -23.94 -1.63
CA ILE A 193 -4.80 -23.42 -1.28
C ILE A 193 -4.85 -21.89 -1.35
N GLU A 194 -4.23 -21.24 -0.40
CA GLU A 194 -3.94 -19.81 -0.40
C GLU A 194 -3.11 -19.37 -1.63
N THR A 195 -3.35 -18.15 -2.11
CA THR A 195 -2.48 -17.47 -3.07
C THR A 195 -1.68 -16.37 -2.35
N PRO A 196 -0.55 -15.89 -2.91
CA PRO A 196 0.15 -14.73 -2.37
C PRO A 196 -0.60 -13.40 -2.61
N ILE A 197 -1.78 -13.42 -3.22
CA ILE A 197 -2.57 -12.22 -3.52
C ILE A 197 -3.34 -11.83 -2.26
N ILE A 198 -2.77 -10.88 -1.53
CA ILE A 198 -3.34 -10.25 -0.34
C ILE A 198 -3.68 -8.79 -0.63
N PHE A 199 -4.74 -8.28 0.00
CA PHE A 199 -5.16 -6.88 -0.10
C PHE A 199 -5.98 -6.49 1.12
N GLN A 200 -6.28 -5.19 1.26
CA GLN A 200 -7.12 -4.66 2.34
C GLN A 200 -6.67 -5.09 3.75
N PRO A 201 -5.43 -4.76 4.17
CA PRO A 201 -5.00 -4.99 5.55
C PRO A 201 -5.88 -4.17 6.51
N SER A 202 -6.50 -4.84 7.48
CA SER A 202 -7.32 -4.23 8.52
C SER A 202 -6.76 -4.56 9.89
N ARG A 203 -6.79 -3.55 10.76
CA ARG A 203 -6.45 -3.65 12.18
C ARG A 203 -7.75 -3.84 12.96
N LEU A 204 -7.79 -4.85 13.82
CA LEU A 204 -8.97 -5.22 14.59
C LEU A 204 -8.74 -5.00 16.08
N PHE A 205 -9.75 -4.45 16.73
CA PHE A 205 -9.67 -3.93 18.08
C PHE A 205 -10.83 -4.43 18.94
N TYR A 206 -10.68 -4.27 20.25
CA TYR A 206 -11.79 -4.09 21.16
C TYR A 206 -12.18 -2.61 21.16
N VAL A 207 -13.46 -2.29 21.29
CA VAL A 207 -13.94 -0.91 21.35
C VAL A 207 -14.90 -0.70 22.50
N ALA A 208 -14.96 0.53 22.99
CA ALA A 208 -15.98 0.99 23.93
C ALA A 208 -16.81 2.11 23.28
N ALA A 209 -17.94 2.49 23.87
CA ALA A 209 -18.64 3.72 23.47
C ALA A 209 -17.77 4.94 23.73
N GLN A 210 -17.84 5.95 22.86
CA GLN A 210 -17.03 7.16 22.98
C GLN A 210 -17.11 7.80 24.37
N GLY A 211 -15.94 8.10 24.96
CA GLY A 211 -15.82 8.69 26.29
C GLY A 211 -16.14 7.74 27.46
N ARG A 212 -16.34 6.43 27.21
CA ARG A 212 -16.58 5.43 28.26
C ARG A 212 -15.49 4.37 28.28
N ASN A 213 -15.22 3.84 29.47
CA ASN A 213 -14.30 2.70 29.67
C ASN A 213 -12.87 2.91 29.11
N ALA A 214 -12.38 4.14 29.00
CA ALA A 214 -11.01 4.44 28.55
C ALA A 214 -9.92 3.75 29.40
N GLU A 215 -10.15 3.55 30.70
CA GLU A 215 -9.26 2.78 31.59
C GLU A 215 -9.20 1.28 31.21
N LEU A 216 -10.34 0.71 30.78
CA LEU A 216 -10.43 -0.67 30.31
C LEU A 216 -9.62 -0.85 29.01
N LEU A 217 -9.81 0.05 28.05
CA LEU A 217 -9.08 0.06 26.78
C LEU A 217 -7.55 0.22 27.00
N ASN A 218 -7.13 1.15 27.86
CA ASN A 218 -5.72 1.32 28.23
C ASN A 218 -5.12 0.07 28.90
N THR A 219 -5.91 -0.65 29.70
CA THR A 219 -5.46 -1.89 30.36
C THR A 219 -5.30 -3.04 29.38
N ILE A 220 -6.21 -3.18 28.41
CA ILE A 220 -6.06 -4.11 27.27
C ILE A 220 -4.77 -3.81 26.51
N ASP A 221 -4.54 -2.53 26.19
CA ASP A 221 -3.36 -2.08 25.44
C ASP A 221 -2.04 -2.40 26.16
N LYS A 222 -1.99 -2.21 27.48
CA LYS A 222 -0.84 -2.55 28.33
C LYS A 222 -0.46 -4.03 28.23
N HIS A 223 -1.44 -4.95 28.23
CA HIS A 223 -1.16 -6.38 28.07
C HIS A 223 -0.81 -6.76 26.64
N LEU A 224 -1.51 -6.21 25.64
CA LEU A 224 -1.21 -6.48 24.23
C LEU A 224 0.22 -6.04 23.87
N ARG A 225 0.66 -4.82 24.23
CA ARG A 225 2.04 -4.34 23.99
C ARG A 225 3.10 -5.26 24.60
N ALA A 226 2.82 -5.82 25.79
CA ALA A 226 3.72 -6.76 26.45
C ALA A 226 3.72 -8.15 25.80
N TRP A 227 2.57 -8.65 25.34
CA TRP A 227 2.44 -10.02 24.85
C TRP A 227 2.79 -10.18 23.38
N VAL A 228 2.51 -9.18 22.54
CA VAL A 228 2.81 -9.20 21.09
C VAL A 228 4.31 -9.27 20.83
N ASN A 229 5.13 -8.69 21.71
CA ASN A 229 6.60 -8.68 21.58
C ASN A 229 7.32 -9.81 22.35
N THR A 230 6.56 -10.70 23.03
CA THR A 230 7.14 -11.76 23.87
C THR A 230 6.78 -13.14 23.33
N PRO A 231 7.74 -13.94 22.83
CA PRO A 231 7.53 -15.35 22.50
C PRO A 231 6.94 -16.14 23.69
N ASP A 232 6.11 -17.15 23.41
CA ASP A 232 5.36 -17.95 24.40
C ASP A 232 4.38 -17.19 25.33
N SER A 233 4.10 -15.92 25.05
CA SER A 233 3.05 -15.16 25.74
C SER A 233 1.66 -15.82 25.63
N PRO A 234 0.69 -15.48 26.50
CA PRO A 234 -0.69 -15.97 26.36
C PRO A 234 -1.26 -15.69 24.96
N TYR A 235 -0.96 -14.52 24.39
CA TYR A 235 -1.35 -14.12 23.04
C TYR A 235 -0.93 -15.14 21.97
N PHE A 236 0.36 -15.48 21.88
CA PHE A 236 0.85 -16.46 20.90
C PHE A 236 0.29 -17.87 21.13
N ARG A 237 0.11 -18.28 22.39
CA ARG A 237 -0.51 -19.58 22.71
C ARG A 237 -1.98 -19.66 22.29
N ILE A 238 -2.70 -18.55 22.37
CA ILE A 238 -4.10 -18.45 21.92
C ILE A 238 -4.18 -18.43 20.39
N LEU A 239 -3.32 -17.67 19.70
CA LEU A 239 -3.26 -17.70 18.23
C LEU A 239 -2.95 -19.11 17.72
N LYS A 240 -1.94 -19.78 18.30
CA LYS A 240 -1.59 -21.18 18.00
C LYS A 240 -2.77 -22.15 18.21
N ARG A 241 -3.59 -21.94 19.24
CA ARG A 241 -4.81 -22.74 19.49
C ARG A 241 -5.85 -22.61 18.37
N TRP A 242 -5.98 -21.42 17.78
CA TRP A 242 -7.00 -21.08 16.79
C TRP A 242 -6.51 -21.12 15.33
N GLY A 243 -5.33 -21.69 15.08
CA GLY A 243 -4.75 -21.81 13.72
C GLY A 243 -3.96 -20.59 13.24
N GLY A 244 -3.80 -19.57 14.08
CA GLY A 244 -2.92 -18.43 13.82
C GLY A 244 -1.45 -18.83 13.93
N PHE A 245 -0.79 -18.96 12.78
CA PHE A 245 0.66 -19.08 12.57
C PHE A 245 1.44 -20.04 13.50
N GLU A 246 1.66 -21.26 13.04
CA GLU A 246 2.90 -21.99 13.32
C GLU A 246 3.70 -22.19 12.02
N PRO A 247 5.05 -22.15 12.06
CA PRO A 247 5.87 -22.73 11.01
C PRO A 247 5.66 -24.25 11.01
N THR A 248 4.97 -24.78 10.00
CA THR A 248 4.51 -26.17 10.00
C THR A 248 5.62 -27.18 9.67
N THR A 249 5.86 -28.12 10.58
CA THR A 249 6.44 -29.44 10.25
C THR A 249 5.35 -30.51 10.43
N ILE A 250 4.97 -31.18 9.34
CA ILE A 250 3.82 -32.10 9.32
C ILE A 250 4.30 -33.56 9.43
N PHE A 251 3.80 -34.32 10.42
CA PHE A 251 4.06 -35.76 10.57
C PHE A 251 2.82 -36.62 10.24
N PRO A 252 2.95 -37.80 9.59
CA PRO A 252 1.79 -38.56 9.09
C PRO A 252 1.04 -39.40 10.17
N PRO A 253 -0.28 -39.68 9.97
CA PRO A 253 -1.14 -40.33 10.97
C PRO A 253 -0.84 -41.82 11.26
N LEU A 254 0.09 -42.46 10.53
CA LEU A 254 0.58 -43.81 10.84
C LEU A 254 1.37 -43.87 12.16
N PHE A 255 2.03 -42.77 12.53
CA PHE A 255 2.93 -42.69 13.69
C PHE A 255 2.24 -43.06 15.02
N TRP A 256 1.05 -42.52 15.27
CA TRP A 256 0.31 -42.75 16.53
C TRP A 256 -0.19 -44.19 16.69
N LYS A 257 -0.52 -44.89 15.60
CA LYS A 257 -0.95 -46.30 15.65
C LYS A 257 0.21 -47.25 16.00
N ALA A 258 1.41 -46.95 15.51
CA ALA A 258 2.62 -47.69 15.87
C ALA A 258 2.98 -47.54 17.35
N LEU A 259 2.86 -46.32 17.90
CA LEU A 259 3.24 -46.01 19.28
C LEU A 259 2.38 -46.75 20.33
N ILE A 260 1.08 -46.90 20.07
CA ILE A 260 0.15 -47.64 20.95
C ILE A 260 0.43 -49.16 20.89
N MET A 261 0.76 -49.70 19.72
CA MET A 261 1.10 -51.13 19.59
C MET A 261 2.45 -51.45 20.27
N LEU A 262 3.45 -50.57 20.13
CA LEU A 262 4.77 -50.73 20.71
C LEU A 262 4.73 -50.72 22.26
N SER A 263 3.95 -49.82 22.85
CA SER A 263 3.83 -49.70 24.31
C SER A 263 3.14 -50.92 24.96
N ALA A 264 2.15 -51.52 24.30
CA ALA A 264 1.53 -52.77 24.76
C ALA A 264 2.51 -53.97 24.73
N LEU A 265 3.34 -54.07 23.68
CA LEU A 265 4.36 -55.12 23.55
C LEU A 265 5.47 -55.03 24.61
N ILE A 266 5.92 -53.82 24.94
CA ILE A 266 6.95 -53.59 25.96
C ILE A 266 6.47 -54.09 27.33
N LEU A 267 5.23 -53.77 27.74
CA LEU A 267 4.67 -54.16 29.04
C LEU A 267 4.58 -55.68 29.21
N LEU A 268 4.21 -56.40 28.15
CA LEU A 268 4.12 -57.86 28.13
C LEU A 268 5.50 -58.53 28.22
N SER A 269 6.52 -57.96 27.59
CA SER A 269 7.89 -58.49 27.65
C SER A 269 8.51 -58.41 29.05
N ILE A 270 8.25 -57.34 29.81
CA ILE A 270 8.79 -57.12 31.15
C ILE A 270 8.28 -58.18 32.15
N LEU A 271 6.99 -58.52 32.08
CA LEU A 271 6.38 -59.56 32.92
C LEU A 271 6.94 -60.96 32.62
N GLY A 272 7.15 -61.29 31.34
CA GLY A 272 7.77 -62.56 30.94
C GLY A 272 9.22 -62.70 31.41
N LEU A 273 10.01 -61.62 31.33
CA LEU A 273 11.43 -61.61 31.71
C LEU A 273 11.66 -61.88 33.20
N ALA A 274 10.75 -61.40 34.06
CA ALA A 274 10.80 -61.63 35.50
C ALA A 274 10.57 -63.10 35.88
N PHE A 275 9.67 -63.80 35.16
CA PHE A 275 9.36 -65.21 35.41
C PHE A 275 10.50 -66.14 34.98
N LEU A 276 11.09 -65.92 33.80
CA LEU A 276 12.20 -66.75 33.29
C LEU A 276 13.45 -66.72 34.19
N ARG A 277 13.84 -65.54 34.68
CA ARG A 277 15.05 -65.34 35.50
C ARG A 277 15.05 -66.18 36.79
N LYS A 278 13.88 -66.56 37.31
CA LYS A 278 13.75 -67.39 38.52
C LYS A 278 13.96 -68.89 38.27
N GLN A 279 13.58 -69.39 37.09
CA GLN A 279 13.72 -70.80 36.69
C GLN A 279 15.16 -71.16 36.33
N VAL A 280 15.83 -70.31 35.53
CA VAL A 280 17.18 -70.58 34.99
C VAL A 280 18.24 -70.71 36.09
N LYS A 281 18.10 -69.97 37.20
CA LYS A 281 19.15 -69.87 38.23
C LYS A 281 19.48 -71.19 38.97
N LEU A 282 18.58 -72.18 38.96
CA LEU A 282 18.72 -73.40 39.78
C LEU A 282 19.30 -74.63 39.05
N LYS A 283 19.19 -74.73 37.71
CA LYS A 283 19.78 -75.86 36.93
C LYS A 283 21.20 -75.58 36.42
N THR A 284 21.62 -74.32 36.39
CA THR A 284 22.82 -73.85 35.64
C THR A 284 24.14 -73.98 36.41
N LEU A 285 24.19 -74.65 37.56
CA LEU A 285 25.40 -74.67 38.40
C LEU A 285 26.33 -75.87 38.22
N GLN A 286 25.86 -77.04 37.74
CA GLN A 286 26.66 -78.28 37.84
C GLN A 286 26.91 -79.06 36.54
N LEU A 287 26.06 -78.94 35.51
CA LEU A 287 26.35 -79.39 34.13
C LEU A 287 27.07 -78.31 33.28
N SER A 288 27.27 -77.16 33.90
CA SER A 288 27.70 -75.90 33.30
C SER A 288 29.19 -75.92 32.97
N ALA A 289 30.09 -76.07 33.96
CA ALA A 289 31.53 -75.82 33.80
C ALA A 289 32.20 -76.46 32.56
N THR A 290 32.04 -77.77 32.33
CA THR A 290 32.76 -78.48 31.26
C THR A 290 32.10 -78.34 29.89
N ASN A 291 30.76 -78.44 29.81
CA ASN A 291 30.06 -78.19 28.55
C ASN A 291 30.21 -76.73 28.14
N ASN A 292 30.16 -75.79 29.09
CA ASN A 292 30.38 -74.37 28.85
C ASN A 292 31.77 -74.07 28.29
N GLN A 293 32.84 -74.86 28.46
CA GLN A 293 34.11 -74.45 27.86
C GLN A 293 34.14 -74.74 26.34
N LEU A 294 33.62 -75.90 25.92
CA LEU A 294 33.50 -76.24 24.51
C LEU A 294 32.35 -75.47 23.84
N GLN A 295 31.18 -75.38 24.49
CA GLN A 295 30.09 -74.51 24.04
C GLN A 295 30.44 -73.02 24.15
N ALA A 296 31.21 -72.52 25.11
CA ALA A 296 31.62 -71.10 25.07
C ALA A 296 32.58 -70.82 23.92
N THR A 297 33.41 -71.79 23.51
CA THR A 297 34.28 -71.59 22.34
C THR A 297 33.45 -71.49 21.05
N LEU A 298 32.43 -72.34 20.88
CA LEU A 298 31.55 -72.31 19.72
C LEU A 298 30.46 -71.21 19.80
N ASN A 299 29.91 -70.92 20.99
CA ASN A 299 28.94 -69.83 21.23
C ASN A 299 29.58 -68.44 21.29
N ALA A 300 30.89 -68.33 21.51
CA ALA A 300 31.62 -67.06 21.38
C ALA A 300 31.84 -66.68 19.90
N ILE A 301 31.49 -67.55 18.96
CA ILE A 301 31.41 -67.24 17.54
C ILE A 301 29.93 -66.98 17.24
N PRO A 302 29.46 -65.72 17.20
CA PRO A 302 28.04 -65.38 17.07
C PRO A 302 27.46 -65.61 15.66
N ASP A 303 28.28 -66.15 14.75
CA ASP A 303 28.01 -66.25 13.31
C ASP A 303 27.59 -67.68 12.93
N LEU A 304 26.88 -67.82 11.81
CA LEU A 304 26.42 -69.13 11.32
C LEU A 304 27.60 -69.93 10.77
N LEU A 305 27.82 -71.13 11.30
CA LEU A 305 28.91 -72.01 10.91
C LEU A 305 28.35 -73.26 10.23
N PHE A 306 28.53 -73.38 8.92
CA PHE A 306 28.08 -74.51 8.12
C PHE A 306 29.23 -75.49 7.83
N GLU A 307 28.90 -76.77 7.70
CA GLU A 307 29.77 -77.81 7.18
C GLU A 307 29.19 -78.33 5.87
N ILE A 308 29.87 -78.07 4.75
CA ILE A 308 29.40 -78.41 3.39
C ILE A 308 30.34 -79.39 2.68
N GLY A 309 29.79 -80.17 1.75
CA GLY A 309 30.57 -80.97 0.81
C GLY A 309 31.13 -80.12 -0.35
N LEU A 310 32.09 -80.68 -1.10
CA LEU A 310 32.58 -80.07 -2.36
C LEU A 310 31.52 -80.02 -3.46
N ASP A 311 30.45 -80.80 -3.33
CA ASP A 311 29.25 -80.77 -4.15
C ASP A 311 28.26 -79.65 -3.77
N GLY A 312 28.55 -78.89 -2.70
CA GLY A 312 27.68 -77.83 -2.19
C GLY A 312 26.53 -78.32 -1.31
N VAL A 313 26.52 -79.60 -0.90
CA VAL A 313 25.50 -80.13 0.01
C VAL A 313 25.84 -79.79 1.46
N TYR A 314 24.88 -79.24 2.21
CA TYR A 314 25.07 -78.99 3.65
C TYR A 314 24.98 -80.30 4.45
N HIS A 315 26.04 -80.64 5.19
CA HIS A 315 26.10 -81.82 6.05
C HIS A 315 25.76 -81.52 7.51
N SER A 316 26.23 -80.40 8.04
CA SER A 316 25.89 -79.94 9.39
C SER A 316 25.89 -78.41 9.45
N TYR A 317 25.30 -77.84 10.49
CA TYR A 317 25.40 -76.42 10.77
C TYR A 317 25.38 -76.17 12.29
N TYR A 318 25.89 -75.02 12.69
CA TYR A 318 25.97 -74.55 14.06
C TYR A 318 25.64 -73.06 14.10
N SER A 319 24.85 -72.66 15.10
CA SER A 319 24.56 -71.27 15.42
C SER A 319 24.68 -71.07 16.92
N ALA A 320 25.37 -70.01 17.36
CA ALA A 320 25.47 -69.64 18.77
C ALA A 320 24.12 -69.18 19.36
N ASN A 321 23.25 -68.63 18.52
CA ASN A 321 21.88 -68.27 18.85
C ASN A 321 20.91 -69.21 18.11
N ASN A 322 19.94 -69.78 18.83
CA ASN A 322 18.69 -70.25 18.21
C ASN A 322 17.89 -69.02 17.76
N ASP A 323 18.35 -68.36 16.70
CA ASP A 323 17.71 -67.19 16.13
C ASP A 323 16.36 -67.60 15.51
N PRO A 324 15.22 -67.02 15.91
CA PRO A 324 13.92 -67.34 15.32
C PRO A 324 13.83 -67.03 13.81
N HIS A 325 14.76 -66.25 13.27
CA HIS A 325 14.90 -66.04 11.83
C HIS A 325 15.46 -67.28 11.10
N ASP A 326 16.02 -68.25 11.83
CA ASP A 326 16.37 -69.59 11.35
C ASP A 326 15.11 -70.48 11.14
N THR A 327 14.16 -69.95 10.37
CA THR A 327 13.02 -70.71 9.81
C THR A 327 13.46 -71.74 8.76
N HIS A 328 14.78 -71.90 8.54
CA HIS A 328 15.38 -72.79 7.57
C HIS A 328 16.29 -73.87 8.21
N ALA A 329 16.35 -73.95 9.54
CA ALA A 329 16.94 -75.06 10.30
C ALA A 329 16.66 -76.47 9.73
N PRO A 330 15.42 -76.82 9.29
CA PRO A 330 15.11 -78.14 8.70
C PRO A 330 15.47 -78.25 7.21
N ARG A 331 15.97 -77.18 6.60
CA ARG A 331 16.17 -77.00 5.16
C ARG A 331 17.63 -77.05 4.73
N PHE A 332 18.60 -76.89 5.63
CA PHE A 332 20.01 -76.99 5.27
C PHE A 332 20.45 -78.45 5.10
N ALA A 333 20.44 -79.24 6.18
CA ALA A 333 21.00 -80.59 6.20
C ALA A 333 20.42 -81.51 5.09
N GLY A 334 21.29 -81.91 4.16
CA GLY A 334 20.98 -82.80 3.02
C GLY A 334 20.58 -82.11 1.72
N ASN A 335 20.36 -80.79 1.72
CA ASN A 335 20.03 -80.02 0.51
C ASN A 335 21.26 -79.29 -0.06
N ASN A 336 21.20 -78.91 -1.33
CA ASN A 336 22.29 -78.22 -2.00
C ASN A 336 22.20 -76.69 -1.80
N ILE A 337 23.34 -76.02 -1.75
CA ILE A 337 23.43 -74.56 -1.65
C ILE A 337 22.73 -73.81 -2.79
N HIS A 338 22.66 -74.40 -3.98
CA HIS A 338 21.92 -73.85 -5.12
C HIS A 338 20.38 -73.90 -4.95
N ASP A 339 19.86 -74.74 -4.05
CA ASP A 339 18.43 -74.83 -3.72
C ASP A 339 18.00 -73.86 -2.60
N ILE A 340 18.99 -73.26 -1.90
CA ILE A 340 18.79 -72.51 -0.66
C ILE A 340 19.17 -71.03 -0.82
N LEU A 341 20.29 -70.75 -1.48
CA LEU A 341 20.74 -69.37 -1.73
C LEU A 341 20.31 -68.91 -3.14
N PRO A 342 20.04 -67.60 -3.35
CA PRO A 342 19.83 -67.04 -4.68
C PRO A 342 20.97 -67.41 -5.65
N PRO A 343 20.74 -67.58 -6.96
CA PRO A 343 21.73 -68.13 -7.89
C PRO A 343 23.10 -67.43 -7.87
N GLU A 344 23.14 -66.09 -7.81
CA GLU A 344 24.40 -65.34 -7.72
C GLU A 344 25.10 -65.50 -6.36
N ALA A 345 24.35 -65.61 -5.26
CA ALA A 345 24.90 -65.86 -3.93
C ALA A 345 25.45 -67.29 -3.82
N ALA A 346 24.69 -68.30 -4.27
CA ALA A 346 25.13 -69.69 -4.32
C ALA A 346 26.41 -69.87 -5.15
N LYS A 347 26.47 -69.23 -6.33
CA LYS A 347 27.66 -69.20 -7.20
C LYS A 347 28.85 -68.50 -6.54
N THR A 348 28.62 -67.41 -5.81
CA THR A 348 29.67 -66.69 -5.07
C THR A 348 30.26 -67.57 -3.96
N VAL A 349 29.42 -68.27 -3.19
CA VAL A 349 29.88 -69.19 -2.15
C VAL A 349 30.56 -70.44 -2.73
N MET A 350 30.06 -71.01 -3.83
CA MET A 350 30.68 -72.19 -4.45
C MET A 350 32.02 -71.89 -5.13
N ASN A 351 32.16 -70.73 -5.79
CA ASN A 351 33.46 -70.29 -6.30
C ASN A 351 34.50 -70.17 -5.16
N ALA A 352 34.10 -69.58 -4.04
CA ALA A 352 34.94 -69.48 -2.85
C ALA A 352 35.21 -70.85 -2.19
N ALA A 353 34.27 -71.80 -2.28
CA ALA A 353 34.46 -73.17 -1.81
C ALA A 353 35.53 -73.94 -2.62
N GLU A 354 35.49 -73.84 -3.96
CA GLU A 354 36.53 -74.39 -4.84
C GLU A 354 37.90 -73.71 -4.64
N GLU A 355 37.90 -72.39 -4.42
CA GLU A 355 39.11 -71.63 -4.11
C GLU A 355 39.71 -72.06 -2.76
N ALA A 356 38.89 -72.14 -1.71
CA ALA A 356 39.31 -72.60 -0.38
C ALA A 356 39.81 -74.05 -0.37
N HIS A 357 39.25 -74.93 -1.21
CA HIS A 357 39.74 -76.30 -1.35
C HIS A 357 41.15 -76.35 -1.96
N ARG A 358 41.47 -75.45 -2.90
CA ARG A 358 42.79 -75.37 -3.56
C ARG A 358 43.83 -74.59 -2.76
N LEU A 359 43.43 -73.51 -2.10
CA LEU A 359 44.32 -72.53 -1.44
C LEU A 359 44.29 -72.59 0.10
N GLY A 360 43.40 -73.39 0.68
CA GLY A 360 43.23 -73.56 2.13
C GLY A 360 42.29 -72.54 2.79
N TYR A 361 41.98 -71.42 2.14
CA TYR A 361 41.00 -70.44 2.63
C TYR A 361 40.48 -69.54 1.50
N ALA A 362 39.23 -69.09 1.60
CA ALA A 362 38.66 -68.03 0.76
C ALA A 362 37.61 -67.22 1.55
N ARG A 363 37.23 -66.04 1.06
CA ARG A 363 36.19 -65.19 1.67
C ARG A 363 35.39 -64.40 0.62
N GLY A 364 34.19 -63.97 0.97
CA GLY A 364 33.36 -63.10 0.14
C GLY A 364 32.25 -62.40 0.91
N GLU A 365 31.50 -61.54 0.22
CA GLU A 365 30.24 -60.96 0.69
C GLU A 365 29.12 -61.36 -0.28
N TYR A 366 27.90 -61.61 0.21
CA TYR A 366 26.71 -61.74 -0.63
C TYR A 366 25.49 -61.05 -0.01
N GLU A 367 24.60 -60.58 -0.87
CA GLU A 367 23.27 -60.10 -0.49
C GLU A 367 22.29 -61.28 -0.51
N ASN A 368 21.46 -61.42 0.52
CA ASN A 368 20.35 -62.36 0.53
C ASN A 368 19.05 -61.64 0.93
N SER A 369 17.94 -61.99 0.28
CA SER A 369 16.61 -61.47 0.62
C SER A 369 15.89 -62.50 1.48
N LEU A 370 15.95 -62.30 2.79
CA LEU A 370 15.23 -63.09 3.79
C LEU A 370 13.79 -62.58 3.95
N ALA A 371 12.98 -63.32 4.71
CA ALA A 371 11.55 -63.02 4.86
C ALA A 371 11.25 -61.66 5.55
N ASP A 372 12.22 -61.14 6.30
CA ASP A 372 12.23 -59.85 7.00
C ASP A 372 12.94 -58.72 6.23
N GLY A 373 13.60 -59.02 5.10
CA GLY A 373 14.14 -58.03 4.18
C GLY A 373 15.47 -58.41 3.53
N LYS A 374 16.16 -57.39 2.99
CA LYS A 374 17.51 -57.52 2.42
C LYS A 374 18.56 -57.51 3.53
N HIS A 375 19.35 -58.57 3.60
CA HIS A 375 20.44 -58.77 4.56
C HIS A 375 21.77 -58.97 3.82
N TRP A 376 22.86 -58.53 4.45
CA TRP A 376 24.23 -58.63 3.93
C TRP A 376 25.03 -59.60 4.77
N PHE A 377 25.64 -60.60 4.12
CA PHE A 377 26.43 -61.63 4.77
C PHE A 377 27.90 -61.56 4.31
N GLU A 378 28.82 -61.48 5.27
CA GLU A 378 30.26 -61.70 5.07
C GLU A 378 30.57 -63.15 5.42
N PHE A 379 31.26 -63.88 4.55
CA PHE A 379 31.58 -65.30 4.79
C PHE A 379 33.04 -65.66 4.50
N GLY A 380 33.53 -66.68 5.19
CA GLY A 380 34.84 -67.30 4.99
C GLY A 380 34.74 -68.82 4.94
N VAL A 381 35.50 -69.46 4.06
CA VAL A 381 35.48 -70.91 3.80
C VAL A 381 36.87 -71.51 4.03
N SER A 382 36.95 -72.66 4.69
CA SER A 382 38.21 -73.42 4.90
C SER A 382 37.96 -74.93 4.91
N PRO A 383 38.95 -75.79 4.58
CA PRO A 383 38.80 -77.24 4.66
C PRO A 383 38.88 -77.75 6.10
N LYS A 384 37.95 -78.65 6.47
CA LYS A 384 37.94 -79.35 7.75
C LYS A 384 38.83 -80.60 7.66
N PRO A 385 39.81 -80.79 8.56
CA PRO A 385 40.59 -82.03 8.62
C PRO A 385 39.67 -83.22 8.96
N VAL A 386 39.79 -84.32 8.21
CA VAL A 386 38.95 -85.53 8.40
C VAL A 386 39.83 -86.77 8.57
N ALA A 387 39.31 -87.79 9.24
CA ALA A 387 40.01 -89.05 9.44
C ALA A 387 40.11 -89.85 8.12
N SER A 388 41.18 -90.65 7.98
CA SER A 388 41.49 -91.40 6.76
C SER A 388 40.34 -92.32 6.32
N GLY A 389 39.63 -91.93 5.26
CA GLY A 389 38.51 -92.68 4.67
C GLY A 389 37.21 -91.89 4.56
N GLU A 390 37.10 -90.71 5.18
CA GLU A 390 35.93 -89.84 5.05
C GLU A 390 36.06 -88.82 3.90
N ILE A 391 34.91 -88.39 3.36
CA ILE A 391 34.81 -87.40 2.28
C ILE A 391 35.30 -86.03 2.79
N PRO A 392 36.14 -85.28 2.05
CA PRO A 392 36.58 -83.96 2.46
C PRO A 392 35.41 -82.97 2.57
N ARG A 393 35.39 -82.18 3.64
CA ARG A 393 34.35 -81.20 3.94
C ARG A 393 34.94 -79.81 4.13
N LEU A 394 34.14 -78.80 3.83
CA LEU A 394 34.47 -77.40 4.03
C LEU A 394 33.65 -76.83 5.19
N LEU A 395 34.28 -75.96 5.96
CA LEU A 395 33.70 -75.20 7.05
C LEU A 395 33.48 -73.76 6.56
N VAL A 396 32.24 -73.29 6.57
CA VAL A 396 31.84 -71.95 6.12
C VAL A 396 31.33 -71.16 7.31
N LEU A 397 32.03 -70.09 7.69
CA LEU A 397 31.52 -69.13 8.68
C LEU A 397 30.83 -67.98 7.93
N SER A 398 29.60 -67.62 8.29
CA SER A 398 28.81 -66.56 7.66
C SER A 398 28.21 -65.62 8.72
N ARG A 399 28.60 -64.36 8.68
CA ARG A 399 28.23 -63.29 9.62
C ARG A 399 27.24 -62.33 8.96
N ASP A 400 26.12 -62.06 9.62
CA ASP A 400 25.23 -60.96 9.24
C ASP A 400 25.90 -59.61 9.59
N ILE A 401 26.21 -58.81 8.58
CA ILE A 401 26.81 -57.47 8.71
C ILE A 401 25.78 -56.34 8.48
N THR A 402 24.49 -56.66 8.42
CA THR A 402 23.41 -55.72 8.10
C THR A 402 23.30 -54.57 9.08
N VAL A 403 23.50 -54.80 10.39
CA VAL A 403 23.52 -53.72 11.40
C VAL A 403 24.69 -52.76 11.15
N ARG A 404 25.87 -53.29 10.81
CA ARG A 404 27.05 -52.50 10.47
C ARG A 404 26.81 -51.67 9.20
N LYS A 405 26.34 -52.29 8.11
CA LYS A 405 26.01 -51.58 6.85
C LYS A 405 24.93 -50.51 7.07
N LYS A 406 23.90 -50.77 7.89
CA LYS A 406 22.87 -49.78 8.27
C LYS A 406 23.44 -48.61 9.08
N MET A 407 24.43 -48.85 9.93
CA MET A 407 25.09 -47.80 10.71
C MET A 407 26.07 -46.98 9.86
N GLU A 408 26.81 -47.61 8.95
CA GLU A 408 27.65 -46.94 7.94
C GLU A 408 26.79 -46.05 7.01
N ASP A 409 25.66 -46.56 6.50
CA ASP A 409 24.69 -45.81 5.69
C ASP A 409 24.00 -44.67 6.49
N SER A 410 23.71 -44.88 7.78
CA SER A 410 23.15 -43.82 8.64
C SER A 410 24.15 -42.69 8.86
N LEU A 411 25.43 -43.01 9.15
CA LEU A 411 26.50 -42.01 9.29
C LEU A 411 26.71 -41.23 7.99
N LEU A 412 26.70 -41.92 6.84
CA LEU A 412 26.78 -41.29 5.53
C LEU A 412 25.60 -40.33 5.30
N LYS A 413 24.36 -40.74 5.62
CA LYS A 413 23.17 -39.89 5.51
C LYS A 413 23.24 -38.65 6.40
N PHE A 414 23.71 -38.77 7.65
CA PHE A 414 23.90 -37.62 8.53
C PHE A 414 24.99 -36.68 8.01
N SER A 415 26.13 -37.21 7.56
CA SER A 415 27.21 -36.40 6.96
C SER A 415 26.73 -35.64 5.71
N LEU A 416 26.02 -36.32 4.81
CA LEU A 416 25.43 -35.70 3.61
C LEU A 416 24.38 -34.63 3.98
N ALA A 417 23.57 -34.84 5.01
CA ALA A 417 22.58 -33.84 5.46
C ALA A 417 23.23 -32.55 6.01
N VAL A 418 24.37 -32.67 6.69
CA VAL A 418 25.15 -31.51 7.16
C VAL A 418 25.85 -30.80 5.99
N GLU A 419 26.46 -31.54 5.07
CA GLU A 419 27.14 -30.99 3.89
C GLU A 419 26.18 -30.31 2.90
N GLN A 420 24.98 -30.87 2.72
CA GLN A 420 23.95 -30.36 1.81
C GLN A 420 22.99 -29.35 2.48
N SER A 421 23.21 -29.01 3.75
CA SER A 421 22.41 -28.01 4.46
C SER A 421 22.47 -26.65 3.75
N PRO A 422 21.34 -25.95 3.56
CA PRO A 422 21.30 -24.62 2.96
C PRO A 422 21.86 -23.52 3.89
N ASN A 423 22.15 -23.85 5.15
CA ASN A 423 22.79 -22.96 6.12
C ASN A 423 24.28 -23.26 6.23
N SER A 424 25.09 -22.23 6.48
CA SER A 424 26.50 -22.39 6.83
C SER A 424 26.60 -23.02 8.22
N ILE A 425 27.29 -24.15 8.31
CA ILE A 425 27.52 -24.85 9.58
C ILE A 425 29.00 -24.77 9.92
N ILE A 426 29.30 -24.39 11.16
CA ILE A 426 30.66 -24.34 11.73
C ILE A 426 30.64 -25.14 13.04
N ILE A 427 31.66 -25.96 13.26
CA ILE A 427 31.97 -26.55 14.58
C ILE A 427 33.33 -26.02 15.03
N SER A 428 33.42 -25.59 16.28
CA SER A 428 34.66 -25.09 16.88
C SER A 428 34.95 -25.70 18.25
N ASP A 429 36.21 -25.63 18.67
CA ASP A 429 36.60 -25.85 20.07
C ASP A 429 36.02 -24.79 21.03
N LEU A 430 36.38 -24.87 22.31
CA LEU A 430 35.89 -23.97 23.36
C LEU A 430 36.49 -22.56 23.27
N GLU A 431 37.67 -22.43 22.67
CA GLU A 431 38.37 -21.18 22.36
C GLU A 431 37.84 -20.51 21.07
N GLY A 432 36.95 -21.21 20.35
CA GLY A 432 36.33 -20.75 19.12
C GLY A 432 37.20 -20.90 17.87
N ASN A 433 38.13 -21.85 17.83
CA ASN A 433 38.88 -22.22 16.62
C ASN A 433 38.11 -23.27 15.83
N ILE A 434 38.00 -23.06 14.52
CA ILE A 434 37.19 -23.88 13.61
C ILE A 434 37.82 -25.26 13.42
N GLU A 435 37.05 -26.32 13.69
CA GLU A 435 37.41 -27.72 13.45
C GLU A 435 36.67 -28.33 12.26
N TYR A 436 35.52 -27.78 11.88
CA TYR A 436 34.75 -28.21 10.72
C TYR A 436 33.89 -27.07 10.16
N VAL A 437 33.76 -27.03 8.84
CA VAL A 437 32.75 -26.23 8.13
C VAL A 437 32.15 -27.04 6.97
N ASN A 438 30.87 -26.81 6.67
CA ASN A 438 30.20 -27.47 5.54
C ASN A 438 30.46 -26.76 4.19
N ALA A 439 30.05 -27.39 3.09
CA ALA A 439 30.15 -26.82 1.74
C ALA A 439 29.47 -25.45 1.60
N THR A 440 28.36 -25.21 2.31
CA THR A 440 27.63 -23.93 2.25
C THR A 440 28.39 -22.77 2.85
N PHE A 441 29.06 -22.97 4.01
CA PHE A 441 29.99 -21.97 4.56
C PHE A 441 31.03 -21.54 3.53
N SER A 442 31.59 -22.49 2.77
CA SER A 442 32.62 -22.21 1.77
C SER A 442 32.08 -21.40 0.60
N LYS A 443 30.83 -21.64 0.18
CA LYS A 443 30.14 -20.87 -0.88
C LYS A 443 29.83 -19.43 -0.45
N VAL A 444 29.34 -19.23 0.78
CA VAL A 444 28.91 -17.92 1.29
C VAL A 444 30.11 -17.04 1.67
N SER A 445 31.06 -17.59 2.42
CA SER A 445 32.23 -16.83 2.91
C SER A 445 33.33 -16.66 1.85
N GLY A 446 33.38 -17.54 0.85
CA GLY A 446 34.44 -17.62 -0.15
C GLY A 446 35.76 -18.22 0.36
N TYR A 447 35.83 -18.66 1.61
CA TYR A 447 37.00 -19.35 2.17
C TYR A 447 36.82 -20.88 2.09
N THR A 448 37.89 -21.59 1.75
CA THR A 448 37.88 -23.06 1.73
C THR A 448 38.16 -23.65 3.12
N LEU A 449 37.74 -24.89 3.37
CA LEU A 449 38.00 -25.63 4.63
C LEU A 449 39.48 -25.50 5.09
N ASN A 450 40.43 -25.80 4.20
CA ASN A 450 41.86 -25.74 4.48
C ASN A 450 42.37 -24.32 4.84
N GLU A 451 41.64 -23.27 4.50
CA GLU A 451 41.99 -21.89 4.84
C GLU A 451 41.42 -21.43 6.19
N VAL A 452 40.44 -22.15 6.75
CA VAL A 452 39.73 -21.75 7.99
C VAL A 452 39.95 -22.70 9.17
N ILE A 453 40.32 -23.97 8.94
CA ILE A 453 40.66 -24.90 10.01
C ILE A 453 41.75 -24.32 10.93
N GLY A 454 41.52 -24.40 12.23
CA GLY A 454 42.39 -23.86 13.27
C GLY A 454 42.36 -22.32 13.40
N LYS A 455 41.53 -21.61 12.64
CA LYS A 455 41.33 -20.16 12.78
C LYS A 455 40.04 -19.85 13.52
N ASN A 456 39.97 -18.65 14.09
CA ASN A 456 38.78 -18.18 14.80
C ASN A 456 37.83 -17.42 13.84
N PRO A 457 36.49 -17.62 13.89
CA PRO A 457 35.51 -16.97 13.02
C PRO A 457 35.56 -15.44 12.97
N ARG A 458 36.23 -14.77 13.92
CA ARG A 458 36.48 -13.32 13.89
C ARG A 458 37.10 -12.81 12.58
N MET A 459 37.76 -13.68 11.79
CA MET A 459 38.25 -13.34 10.45
C MET A 459 37.16 -12.91 9.45
N LEU A 460 35.90 -13.18 9.74
CA LEU A 460 34.75 -12.77 8.93
C LEU A 460 34.17 -11.40 9.34
N GLN A 461 34.64 -10.78 10.43
CA GLN A 461 34.05 -9.54 10.95
C GLN A 461 34.18 -8.38 9.96
N SER A 462 33.05 -7.74 9.63
CA SER A 462 33.03 -6.51 8.81
C SER A 462 33.50 -5.26 9.57
N GLY A 463 33.41 -5.29 10.92
CA GLY A 463 33.54 -4.12 11.78
C GLY A 463 32.24 -3.32 11.98
N LYS A 464 31.12 -3.70 11.34
CA LYS A 464 29.82 -3.01 11.45
C LYS A 464 28.89 -3.58 12.53
N THR A 465 29.15 -4.79 13.02
CA THR A 465 28.43 -5.35 14.17
C THR A 465 28.91 -4.67 15.47
N PRO A 466 28.00 -4.11 16.31
CA PRO A 466 28.38 -3.52 17.59
C PRO A 466 29.11 -4.49 18.53
N ALA A 467 30.13 -4.00 19.25
CA ALA A 467 30.98 -4.83 20.13
C ALA A 467 30.19 -5.47 21.31
N GLU A 468 29.10 -4.84 21.72
CA GLU A 468 28.17 -5.34 22.74
C GLU A 468 27.57 -6.70 22.35
N ILE A 469 27.25 -6.91 21.07
CA ILE A 469 26.67 -8.16 20.55
C ILE A 469 27.65 -9.33 20.71
N TYR A 470 28.93 -9.12 20.41
CA TYR A 470 29.95 -10.16 20.63
C TYR A 470 30.21 -10.43 22.12
N THR A 471 30.01 -9.42 22.98
CA THR A 471 30.17 -9.57 24.43
C THR A 471 29.03 -10.41 25.03
N ASP A 472 27.80 -10.11 24.62
CA ASP A 472 26.60 -10.88 24.97
C ASP A 472 26.66 -12.35 24.49
N MET A 473 27.17 -12.56 23.27
CA MET A 473 27.40 -13.90 22.71
C MET A 473 28.30 -14.75 23.60
N TRP A 474 29.48 -14.26 23.98
CA TRP A 474 30.41 -15.01 24.84
C TRP A 474 29.87 -15.20 26.26
N LEU A 475 29.09 -14.26 26.79
CA LEU A 475 28.44 -14.37 28.10
C LEU A 475 27.44 -15.54 28.16
N HIS A 476 26.64 -15.74 27.11
CA HIS A 476 25.72 -16.88 26.99
C HIS A 476 26.46 -18.21 26.82
N LEU A 477 27.42 -18.26 25.89
CA LEU A 477 28.18 -19.49 25.60
C LEU A 477 28.98 -19.97 26.81
N ALA A 478 29.58 -19.07 27.59
CA ALA A 478 30.30 -19.40 28.82
C ALA A 478 29.40 -19.96 29.94
N ARG A 479 28.10 -19.63 29.94
CA ARG A 479 27.09 -20.23 30.84
C ARG A 479 26.58 -21.58 30.33
N GLY A 480 26.87 -21.90 29.07
CA GLY A 480 26.35 -23.09 28.39
C GLY A 480 24.94 -22.92 27.82
N ASP A 481 24.49 -21.67 27.66
CA ASP A 481 23.25 -21.35 26.97
C ASP A 481 23.49 -21.23 25.46
N ALA A 482 22.44 -21.39 24.66
CA ALA A 482 22.49 -21.10 23.23
C ALA A 482 22.32 -19.59 23.00
N TRP A 483 23.13 -19.03 22.12
CA TRP A 483 23.05 -17.62 21.73
C TRP A 483 22.40 -17.46 20.34
N ARG A 484 21.61 -16.39 20.17
CA ARG A 484 20.99 -16.00 18.90
C ARG A 484 21.19 -14.51 18.65
N GLY A 485 21.57 -14.15 17.43
CA GLY A 485 21.67 -12.75 17.02
C GLY A 485 21.97 -12.58 15.55
N SER A 486 22.06 -11.33 15.10
CA SER A 486 22.43 -10.99 13.72
C SER A 486 23.84 -10.42 13.67
N LEU A 487 24.64 -10.91 12.73
CA LEU A 487 26.03 -10.51 12.53
C LEU A 487 26.21 -9.95 11.11
N ILE A 488 26.97 -8.87 10.96
CA ILE A 488 27.37 -8.34 9.66
C ILE A 488 28.79 -8.82 9.39
N ASN A 489 28.92 -9.75 8.45
CA ASN A 489 30.19 -10.37 8.08
C ASN A 489 30.65 -9.91 6.68
N ARG A 490 31.91 -10.20 6.35
CA ARG A 490 32.56 -9.85 5.08
C ARG A 490 33.21 -11.07 4.45
N SER A 491 32.91 -11.32 3.18
CA SER A 491 33.45 -12.46 2.44
C SER A 491 34.91 -12.21 2.05
N LYS A 492 35.59 -13.27 1.60
CA LYS A 492 36.97 -13.20 1.06
C LYS A 492 37.12 -12.19 -0.09
N ALA A 493 36.04 -11.95 -0.85
CA ALA A 493 36.01 -10.98 -1.94
C ALA A 493 35.71 -9.52 -1.49
N GLY A 494 35.51 -9.30 -0.18
CA GLY A 494 35.20 -7.99 0.39
C GLY A 494 33.72 -7.61 0.42
N ALA A 495 32.83 -8.45 -0.12
CA ALA A 495 31.39 -8.21 -0.07
C ALA A 495 30.85 -8.40 1.36
N GLU A 496 30.05 -7.46 1.83
CA GLU A 496 29.41 -7.53 3.15
C GLU A 496 28.04 -8.23 3.04
N TYR A 497 27.72 -9.04 4.04
CA TYR A 497 26.48 -9.80 4.10
C TYR A 497 26.00 -9.95 5.55
N VAL A 498 24.69 -10.09 5.73
CA VAL A 498 24.04 -10.17 7.04
C VAL A 498 23.62 -11.61 7.31
N GLU A 499 24.09 -12.17 8.41
CA GLU A 499 23.74 -13.51 8.87
C GLU A 499 22.80 -13.45 10.09
N SER A 500 21.79 -14.33 10.09
CA SER A 500 21.10 -14.77 11.29
C SER A 500 21.89 -15.95 11.87
N THR A 501 22.35 -15.83 13.11
CA THR A 501 23.28 -16.77 13.73
C THR A 501 22.70 -17.40 14.98
N LEU A 502 22.76 -18.73 15.07
CA LEU A 502 22.51 -19.52 16.27
C LEU A 502 23.80 -20.24 16.65
N ILE A 503 24.30 -20.03 17.87
CA ILE A 503 25.47 -20.77 18.40
C ILE A 503 25.02 -21.56 19.63
N SER A 504 25.29 -22.87 19.64
CA SER A 504 24.85 -23.80 20.68
C SER A 504 26.00 -24.67 21.18
N PRO A 505 26.17 -24.86 22.50
CA PRO A 505 27.19 -25.76 23.05
C PRO A 505 26.85 -27.24 22.83
N ILE A 506 27.78 -28.00 22.26
CA ILE A 506 27.72 -29.46 22.13
C ILE A 506 28.15 -30.10 23.45
N ARG A 507 27.25 -30.90 24.04
CA ARG A 507 27.44 -31.57 25.33
C ARG A 507 27.61 -33.08 25.17
N GLN A 508 28.52 -33.68 25.93
CA GLN A 508 28.62 -35.12 26.07
C GLN A 508 27.59 -35.67 27.06
N ALA A 509 27.48 -37.00 27.17
CA ALA A 509 26.50 -37.68 28.02
C ALA A 509 26.69 -37.41 29.54
N ASP A 510 27.83 -36.87 29.95
CA ASP A 510 28.13 -36.40 31.30
C ASP A 510 27.71 -34.92 31.54
N GLY A 511 27.16 -34.25 30.51
CA GLY A 511 26.76 -32.85 30.53
C GLY A 511 27.87 -31.85 30.20
N LYS A 512 29.12 -32.30 30.06
CA LYS A 512 30.29 -31.46 29.78
C LYS A 512 30.23 -30.88 28.37
N ILE A 513 30.44 -29.57 28.23
CA ILE A 513 30.56 -28.89 26.94
C ILE A 513 31.92 -29.24 26.34
N THR A 514 31.95 -29.56 25.04
CA THR A 514 33.17 -29.95 24.32
C THR A 514 33.48 -29.08 23.12
N HIS A 515 32.44 -28.62 22.41
CA HIS A 515 32.55 -27.84 21.18
C HIS A 515 31.38 -26.85 21.10
N TYR A 516 31.44 -25.88 20.20
CA TYR A 516 30.29 -25.06 19.81
C TYR A 516 29.85 -25.40 18.38
N LEU A 517 28.54 -25.53 18.18
CA LEU A 517 27.90 -25.61 16.87
C LEU A 517 27.32 -24.24 16.53
N ALA A 518 27.85 -23.60 15.49
CA ALA A 518 27.26 -22.40 14.92
C ALA A 518 26.54 -22.72 13.60
N ILE A 519 25.31 -22.21 13.47
CA ILE A 519 24.49 -22.30 12.27
C ILE A 519 24.18 -20.88 11.84
N HIS A 520 24.54 -20.52 10.61
CA HIS A 520 24.33 -19.21 10.03
C HIS A 520 23.44 -19.31 8.78
N GLU A 521 22.37 -18.54 8.77
CA GLU A 521 21.50 -18.31 7.62
C GLU A 521 21.83 -16.94 7.04
N ASN A 522 22.14 -16.86 5.74
CA ASN A 522 22.35 -15.58 5.07
C ASN A 522 20.99 -14.93 4.79
N ILE A 523 20.68 -13.85 5.50
CA ILE A 523 19.41 -13.11 5.43
C ILE A 523 19.53 -11.79 4.65
N THR A 524 20.63 -11.60 3.89
CA THR A 524 20.92 -10.34 3.19
C THR A 524 19.82 -9.98 2.20
N GLU A 525 19.41 -10.90 1.34
CA GLU A 525 18.33 -10.68 0.36
C GLU A 525 16.99 -10.40 1.04
N LYS A 526 16.71 -11.10 2.15
CA LYS A 526 15.49 -10.90 2.94
C LYS A 526 15.43 -9.48 3.53
N LYS A 527 16.50 -9.01 4.18
CA LYS A 527 16.56 -7.64 4.70
C LYS A 527 16.51 -6.58 3.61
N GLN A 528 17.19 -6.80 2.48
CA GLN A 528 17.12 -5.89 1.33
C GLN A 528 15.71 -5.84 0.72
N ALA A 529 14.98 -6.97 0.71
CA ALA A 529 13.59 -7.01 0.30
C ALA A 529 12.67 -6.29 1.30
N GLU A 530 12.86 -6.49 2.61
CA GLU A 530 12.13 -5.79 3.68
C GLU A 530 12.33 -4.26 3.60
N GLU A 531 13.58 -3.79 3.51
CA GLU A 531 13.91 -2.35 3.31
C GLU A 531 13.32 -1.80 2.00
N ARG A 532 13.28 -2.61 0.94
CA ARG A 532 12.70 -2.19 -0.34
C ARG A 532 11.19 -2.14 -0.31
N ILE A 533 10.53 -3.06 0.40
CA ILE A 533 9.08 -3.04 0.63
C ILE A 533 8.70 -1.81 1.48
N ASP A 534 9.45 -1.51 2.54
CA ASP A 534 9.25 -0.29 3.34
C ASP A 534 9.39 0.97 2.49
N ARG A 535 10.43 1.06 1.65
CA ARG A 535 10.57 2.17 0.70
C ARG A 535 9.44 2.26 -0.34
N LEU A 536 8.93 1.12 -0.82
CA LEU A 536 7.78 1.08 -1.74
C LEU A 536 6.47 1.51 -1.06
N ALA A 537 6.30 1.20 0.22
CA ALA A 537 5.11 1.53 0.99
C ALA A 537 5.06 3.01 1.42
N HIS A 538 6.22 3.63 1.70
CA HIS A 538 6.28 4.93 2.37
C HIS A 538 6.86 6.08 1.53
N PHE A 539 7.45 5.82 0.35
CA PHE A 539 8.10 6.85 -0.47
C PHE A 539 7.64 6.83 -1.94
N ASP A 540 7.56 8.02 -2.55
CA ASP A 540 7.37 8.20 -3.99
C ASP A 540 8.58 7.65 -4.76
N GLN A 541 8.32 6.82 -5.77
CA GLN A 541 9.36 6.10 -6.49
C GLN A 541 10.16 6.98 -7.46
N LEU A 542 9.59 8.11 -7.89
CA LEU A 542 10.28 9.05 -8.77
C LEU A 542 11.21 9.98 -7.98
N THR A 543 10.66 10.69 -6.99
CA THR A 543 11.38 11.74 -6.27
C THR A 543 12.12 11.26 -5.02
N GLY A 544 11.78 10.09 -4.48
CA GLY A 544 12.30 9.60 -3.19
C GLY A 544 11.82 10.40 -1.97
N LEU A 545 10.80 11.24 -2.14
CA LEU A 545 10.12 11.94 -1.05
C LEU A 545 9.10 11.01 -0.34
N PRO A 546 8.75 11.28 0.93
CA PRO A 546 7.55 10.72 1.55
C PRO A 546 6.32 10.73 0.63
N ASN A 547 5.58 9.63 0.57
CA ASN A 547 4.28 9.57 -0.09
C ASN A 547 3.15 9.99 0.87
N ARG A 548 1.89 9.95 0.41
CA ARG A 548 0.70 10.28 1.21
C ARG A 548 0.59 9.51 2.55
N ILE A 549 1.03 8.26 2.60
CA ILE A 549 0.96 7.43 3.82
C ILE A 549 1.94 7.97 4.86
N LEU A 550 3.20 8.15 4.49
CA LEU A 550 4.23 8.67 5.40
C LEU A 550 4.00 10.15 5.76
N LEU A 551 3.40 10.93 4.86
CA LEU A 551 2.96 12.30 5.16
C LEU A 551 1.93 12.32 6.28
N ASN A 552 0.90 11.46 6.20
CA ASN A 552 -0.16 11.41 7.22
C ASN A 552 0.37 10.93 8.58
N ASP A 553 1.23 9.91 8.60
CA ASP A 553 1.89 9.45 9.84
C ASP A 553 2.68 10.57 10.53
N ARG A 554 3.49 11.31 9.75
CA ARG A 554 4.23 12.48 10.24
C ARG A 554 3.32 13.62 10.68
N PHE A 555 2.21 13.87 9.96
CA PHE A 555 1.22 14.87 10.36
C PHE A 555 0.64 14.54 11.73
N GLN A 556 0.19 13.30 11.95
CA GLN A 556 -0.40 12.89 13.23
C GLN A 556 0.61 13.03 14.39
N PHE A 557 1.89 12.71 14.15
CA PHE A 557 2.95 12.96 15.13
C PHE A 557 3.13 14.46 15.45
N CYS A 558 3.16 15.32 14.43
CA CYS A 558 3.27 16.77 14.58
C CYS A 558 2.04 17.38 15.28
N LEU A 559 0.83 17.00 14.85
CA LEU A 559 -0.45 17.44 15.42
C LEU A 559 -0.55 17.08 16.90
N GLY A 560 -0.21 15.84 17.28
CA GLY A 560 -0.19 15.42 18.67
C GLY A 560 0.80 16.21 19.54
N ARG A 561 1.89 16.75 18.97
CA ARG A 561 2.78 17.69 19.67
C ARG A 561 2.16 19.08 19.76
N ALA A 562 1.62 19.59 18.65
CA ALA A 562 0.99 20.90 18.55
C ALA A 562 -0.15 21.06 19.57
N GLN A 563 -1.06 20.07 19.65
CA GLN A 563 -2.15 20.01 20.62
C GLN A 563 -1.68 20.06 22.09
N ARG A 564 -0.59 19.36 22.43
CA ARG A 564 -0.07 19.33 23.82
C ARG A 564 0.63 20.63 24.23
N ASN A 565 1.31 21.27 23.28
CA ASN A 565 2.11 22.46 23.54
C ASN A 565 1.38 23.78 23.21
N ASN A 566 0.20 23.71 22.59
CA ASN A 566 -0.52 24.83 21.99
C ASN A 566 0.35 25.58 20.95
N GLU A 567 1.06 24.82 20.11
CA GLU A 567 1.86 25.31 18.97
C GLU A 567 1.02 25.35 17.68
N GLU A 568 1.33 26.26 16.77
CA GLU A 568 0.75 26.29 15.41
C GLU A 568 1.43 25.26 14.49
N LEU A 569 0.70 24.80 13.48
CA LEU A 569 1.19 23.85 12.47
C LEU A 569 0.70 24.30 11.09
N THR A 570 1.62 24.60 10.17
CA THR A 570 1.25 25.00 8.80
C THR A 570 1.25 23.80 7.86
N VAL A 571 0.23 23.71 7.00
CA VAL A 571 0.20 22.87 5.80
C VAL A 571 0.31 23.77 4.57
N ILE A 572 1.23 23.44 3.66
CA ILE A 572 1.38 24.13 2.37
C ILE A 572 1.10 23.15 1.24
N PHE A 573 0.27 23.55 0.29
CA PHE A 573 0.05 22.87 -0.98
C PHE A 573 0.79 23.63 -2.10
N LEU A 574 1.56 22.92 -2.92
CA LEU A 574 2.38 23.49 -3.99
C LEU A 574 2.19 22.70 -5.28
N ASP A 575 1.98 23.40 -6.38
CA ASP A 575 1.80 22.83 -7.72
C ASP A 575 2.68 23.56 -8.74
N LEU A 576 3.16 22.83 -9.75
CA LEU A 576 4.04 23.38 -10.78
C LEU A 576 3.27 23.91 -12.00
N ASP A 577 3.31 25.21 -12.17
CA ASP A 577 2.62 25.92 -13.23
C ASP A 577 3.04 25.40 -14.62
N HIS A 578 2.03 25.12 -15.46
CA HIS A 578 2.21 24.67 -16.83
C HIS A 578 3.01 23.36 -17.00
N PHE A 579 3.24 22.57 -15.95
CA PHE A 579 3.94 21.28 -16.04
C PHE A 579 3.34 20.31 -17.06
N LYS A 580 2.00 20.30 -17.21
CA LYS A 580 1.34 19.55 -18.28
C LYS A 580 1.83 19.94 -19.68
N ASN A 581 2.02 21.22 -19.97
CA ASN A 581 2.52 21.68 -21.27
C ASN A 581 3.95 21.18 -21.54
N ILE A 582 4.77 21.05 -20.49
CA ILE A 582 6.12 20.48 -20.57
C ILE A 582 6.04 19.00 -20.95
N ASN A 583 5.17 18.21 -20.30
CA ASN A 583 4.95 16.81 -20.66
C ASN A 583 4.42 16.65 -22.10
N ASP A 584 3.43 17.46 -22.48
CA ASP A 584 2.78 17.38 -23.80
C ASP A 584 3.74 17.82 -24.94
N THR A 585 4.72 18.70 -24.66
CA THR A 585 5.66 19.25 -25.67
C THR A 585 7.00 18.53 -25.71
N LEU A 586 7.57 18.17 -24.54
CA LEU A 586 8.92 17.62 -24.39
C LEU A 586 8.94 16.14 -23.94
N GLY A 587 7.78 15.60 -23.56
CA GLY A 587 7.62 14.21 -23.14
C GLY A 587 7.85 13.97 -21.65
N HIS A 588 7.18 12.94 -21.13
CA HIS A 588 7.17 12.60 -19.69
C HIS A 588 8.56 12.37 -19.08
N SER A 589 9.55 11.88 -19.84
CA SER A 589 10.91 11.65 -19.32
C SER A 589 11.67 12.94 -18.97
N ILE A 590 11.30 14.08 -19.55
CA ILE A 590 11.83 15.40 -19.19
C ILE A 590 11.05 15.98 -18.01
N GLY A 591 9.72 15.80 -17.98
CA GLY A 591 8.89 16.14 -16.83
C GLY A 591 9.31 15.39 -15.55
N ASP A 592 9.62 14.10 -15.65
CA ASP A 592 10.11 13.28 -14.54
C ASP A 592 11.45 13.80 -13.99
N GLN A 593 12.38 14.20 -14.86
CA GLN A 593 13.65 14.81 -14.44
C GLN A 593 13.46 16.17 -13.77
N LEU A 594 12.53 16.98 -14.29
CA LEU A 594 12.15 18.26 -13.69
C LEU A 594 11.56 18.06 -12.28
N LEU A 595 10.66 17.09 -12.09
CA LEU A 595 10.10 16.76 -10.78
C LEU A 595 11.18 16.29 -9.79
N VAL A 596 12.12 15.47 -10.23
CA VAL A 596 13.28 15.04 -9.43
C VAL A 596 14.16 16.22 -9.03
N GLU A 597 14.37 17.19 -9.92
CA GLU A 597 15.18 18.37 -9.62
C GLU A 597 14.47 19.36 -8.68
N VAL A 598 13.19 19.64 -8.92
CA VAL A 598 12.33 20.43 -8.02
C VAL A 598 12.30 19.80 -6.62
N ALA A 599 12.11 18.49 -6.52
CA ALA A 599 12.09 17.77 -5.24
C ALA A 599 13.39 17.94 -4.44
N LYS A 600 14.57 17.91 -5.10
CA LYS A 600 15.86 18.18 -4.44
C LYS A 600 15.93 19.63 -3.94
N ARG A 601 15.55 20.59 -4.79
CA ARG A 601 15.60 22.03 -4.46
C ARG A 601 14.70 22.38 -3.29
N LEU A 602 13.44 21.93 -3.32
CA LEU A 602 12.50 22.07 -2.20
C LEU A 602 13.08 21.45 -0.92
N LYS A 603 13.65 20.23 -1.00
CA LYS A 603 14.26 19.55 0.17
C LYS A 603 15.45 20.31 0.77
N VAL A 604 16.23 21.03 -0.03
CA VAL A 604 17.36 21.88 0.43
C VAL A 604 16.88 23.22 0.99
N ALA A 605 15.72 23.72 0.54
CA ALA A 605 15.12 24.96 1.06
C ALA A 605 14.51 24.80 2.46
N LEU A 606 14.19 23.57 2.88
CA LEU A 606 13.49 23.25 4.12
C LEU A 606 14.42 22.81 5.26
N ARG A 607 13.91 22.80 6.48
CA ARG A 607 14.60 22.32 7.68
C ARG A 607 14.46 20.80 7.82
N GLU A 608 15.26 20.20 8.70
CA GLU A 608 15.18 18.76 8.99
C GLU A 608 13.89 18.36 9.74
N GLU A 609 13.28 19.31 10.45
CA GLU A 609 11.99 19.17 11.13
C GLU A 609 10.77 19.32 10.19
N ASP A 610 10.95 19.94 9.03
CA ASP A 610 9.90 20.10 8.02
C ASP A 610 9.70 18.79 7.25
N THR A 611 8.46 18.51 6.85
CA THR A 611 8.15 17.36 5.99
C THR A 611 7.70 17.82 4.62
N LEU A 612 8.40 17.37 3.58
CA LEU A 612 8.03 17.53 2.17
C LEU A 612 7.56 16.17 1.63
N SER A 613 6.43 16.16 0.92
CA SER A 613 5.85 14.98 0.28
C SER A 613 5.36 15.31 -1.13
N ARG A 614 5.32 14.30 -2.00
CA ARG A 614 4.66 14.38 -3.31
C ARG A 614 3.38 13.53 -3.28
N GLN A 615 2.25 14.10 -3.67
CA GLN A 615 0.96 13.38 -3.69
C GLN A 615 0.76 12.60 -4.99
N GLY A 616 1.19 13.18 -6.10
CA GLY A 616 1.08 12.64 -7.45
C GLY A 616 1.34 13.77 -8.46
N GLY A 617 1.57 13.43 -9.73
CA GLY A 617 1.77 14.44 -10.79
C GLY A 617 2.81 15.51 -10.42
N ASP A 618 2.37 16.75 -10.44
CA ASP A 618 3.03 18.02 -10.14
C ASP A 618 2.77 18.54 -8.70
N GLU A 619 2.02 17.79 -7.88
CA GLU A 619 1.54 18.23 -6.56
C GLU A 619 2.46 17.81 -5.41
N PHE A 620 2.87 18.79 -4.61
CA PHE A 620 3.67 18.63 -3.39
C PHE A 620 2.90 19.19 -2.18
N ILE A 621 2.98 18.50 -1.05
CA ILE A 621 2.48 18.98 0.24
C ILE A 621 3.63 19.09 1.23
N LEU A 622 3.65 20.18 1.99
CA LEU A 622 4.59 20.41 3.07
C LEU A 622 3.85 20.53 4.41
N ILE A 623 4.51 20.07 5.47
CA ILE A 623 4.10 20.27 6.85
C ILE A 623 5.24 20.99 7.57
N LEU A 624 4.95 22.15 8.15
CA LEU A 624 5.90 22.97 8.90
C LEU A 624 5.45 23.01 10.37
N PRO A 625 6.08 22.22 11.26
CA PRO A 625 5.73 22.22 12.68
C PRO A 625 6.16 23.53 13.37
N ASN A 626 5.41 23.95 14.40
CA ASN A 626 5.69 25.16 15.18
C ASN A 626 5.90 26.41 14.29
N THR A 627 5.03 26.57 13.30
CA THR A 627 5.11 27.61 12.28
C THR A 627 3.74 28.23 12.09
N GLY A 628 3.61 29.50 12.47
CA GLY A 628 2.46 30.36 12.20
C GLY A 628 2.59 31.16 10.90
N ALA A 629 1.64 32.06 10.65
CA ALA A 629 1.48 32.77 9.38
C ALA A 629 2.76 33.47 8.87
N ASP A 630 3.44 34.27 9.69
CA ASP A 630 4.66 34.99 9.27
C ASP A 630 5.80 34.04 8.83
N GLY A 631 5.94 32.91 9.52
CA GLY A 631 6.92 31.88 9.17
C GLY A 631 6.53 31.14 7.88
N ALA A 632 5.25 30.83 7.71
CA ALA A 632 4.72 30.21 6.51
C ALA A 632 4.92 31.09 5.27
N ALA A 633 4.68 32.40 5.38
CA ALA A 633 4.90 33.36 4.29
C ALA A 633 6.38 33.44 3.87
N GLN A 634 7.31 33.46 4.84
CA GLN A 634 8.75 33.44 4.57
C GLN A 634 9.19 32.15 3.87
N VAL A 635 8.65 31.00 4.29
CA VAL A 635 8.93 29.72 3.61
C VAL A 635 8.34 29.72 2.20
N ALA A 636 7.08 30.13 2.01
CA ALA A 636 6.44 30.18 0.69
C ALA A 636 7.22 31.07 -0.30
N THR A 637 7.63 32.27 0.11
CA THR A 637 8.46 33.17 -0.70
C THR A 637 9.78 32.51 -1.10
N LYS A 638 10.48 31.90 -0.13
CA LYS A 638 11.72 31.16 -0.38
C LYS A 638 11.53 29.99 -1.35
N LEU A 639 10.40 29.26 -1.28
CA LEU A 639 10.10 28.16 -2.20
C LEU A 639 9.82 28.67 -3.62
N ILE A 640 9.09 29.78 -3.78
CA ILE A 640 8.88 30.46 -5.08
C ILE A 640 10.24 30.82 -5.70
N GLU A 641 11.08 31.57 -4.97
CA GLU A 641 12.43 31.96 -5.44
C GLU A 641 13.32 30.75 -5.78
N THR A 642 13.15 29.63 -5.08
CA THR A 642 13.95 28.41 -5.26
C THR A 642 13.51 27.59 -6.47
N VAL A 643 12.19 27.48 -6.70
CA VAL A 643 11.63 26.72 -7.84
C VAL A 643 11.77 27.51 -9.13
N SER A 644 11.52 28.82 -9.11
CA SER A 644 11.55 29.69 -10.29
C SER A 644 12.95 29.98 -10.86
N GLN A 645 14.01 29.43 -10.26
CA GLN A 645 15.35 29.38 -10.87
C GLN A 645 15.39 28.40 -12.06
N THR A 646 16.12 28.75 -13.12
CA THR A 646 16.25 27.89 -14.31
C THR A 646 16.70 26.46 -13.96
N CYS A 647 15.93 25.49 -14.43
CA CYS A 647 16.18 24.05 -14.29
C CYS A 647 16.89 23.52 -15.53
N HIS A 648 18.03 22.84 -15.34
CA HIS A 648 18.69 22.09 -16.41
C HIS A 648 18.23 20.62 -16.38
N ALA A 649 17.28 20.26 -17.26
CA ALA A 649 16.75 18.90 -17.38
C ALA A 649 17.04 18.36 -18.79
N ALA A 650 17.67 17.18 -18.90
CA ALA A 650 18.07 16.55 -20.17
C ALA A 650 18.85 17.44 -21.17
N GLY A 651 19.50 18.52 -20.72
CA GLY A 651 20.18 19.49 -21.60
C GLY A 651 19.31 20.65 -22.08
N HIS A 652 18.06 20.73 -21.65
CA HIS A 652 17.17 21.90 -21.84
C HIS A 652 17.22 22.82 -20.62
N GLU A 653 17.11 24.13 -20.87
CA GLU A 653 16.82 25.14 -19.85
C GLU A 653 15.31 25.32 -19.74
N LEU A 654 14.74 24.99 -18.58
CA LEU A 654 13.32 25.10 -18.27
C LEU A 654 13.12 26.10 -17.14
N ASN A 655 12.24 27.08 -17.35
CA ASN A 655 11.77 27.97 -16.29
C ASN A 655 10.36 27.54 -15.91
N VAL A 656 10.14 27.24 -14.63
CA VAL A 656 8.89 26.70 -14.09
C VAL A 656 8.62 27.40 -12.77
N THR A 657 7.39 27.87 -12.58
CA THR A 657 6.97 28.59 -11.39
C THR A 657 6.06 27.71 -10.53
N PRO A 658 6.01 27.90 -9.20
CA PRO A 658 5.02 27.26 -8.36
C PRO A 658 3.83 28.18 -8.08
N SER A 659 2.63 27.61 -8.04
CA SER A 659 1.48 28.21 -7.35
C SER A 659 1.38 27.58 -5.96
N ILE A 660 1.26 28.41 -4.91
CA ILE A 660 1.29 27.96 -3.50
C ILE A 660 0.01 28.34 -2.75
N GLY A 661 -0.52 27.42 -1.95
CA GLY A 661 -1.63 27.66 -1.02
C GLY A 661 -1.27 27.21 0.39
N ILE A 662 -1.75 27.93 1.40
CA ILE A 662 -1.34 27.77 2.80
C ILE A 662 -2.57 27.66 3.71
N ALA A 663 -2.57 26.70 4.64
CA ALA A 663 -3.56 26.56 5.69
C ALA A 663 -2.89 26.34 7.06
N LEU A 664 -3.47 26.91 8.11
CA LEU A 664 -2.93 26.98 9.47
C LEU A 664 -3.80 26.19 10.46
N TYR A 665 -3.23 25.19 11.12
CA TYR A 665 -3.83 24.59 12.31
C TYR A 665 -3.69 25.52 13.52
N PRO A 666 -4.72 25.72 14.36
CA PRO A 666 -6.05 25.09 14.29
C PRO A 666 -7.11 25.88 13.50
N HIS A 667 -6.78 27.08 13.00
CA HIS A 667 -7.75 28.03 12.46
C HIS A 667 -8.44 27.57 11.17
N ASP A 668 -7.70 26.92 10.27
CA ASP A 668 -8.16 26.50 8.95
C ASP A 668 -8.49 24.99 8.89
N GLY A 669 -8.47 24.29 10.02
CA GLY A 669 -8.77 22.85 10.10
C GLY A 669 -8.01 22.16 11.24
N GLU A 670 -8.56 21.02 11.68
CA GLU A 670 -7.99 20.22 12.79
C GLU A 670 -7.29 18.93 12.33
N ASP A 671 -7.48 18.54 11.06
CA ASP A 671 -6.95 17.32 10.45
C ASP A 671 -6.25 17.60 9.10
N LEU A 672 -5.45 16.65 8.61
CA LEU A 672 -4.66 16.81 7.39
C LEU A 672 -5.53 16.96 6.13
N GLU A 673 -6.69 16.30 6.06
CA GLU A 673 -7.54 16.34 4.87
C GLU A 673 -8.22 17.71 4.74
N THR A 674 -8.77 18.24 5.83
CA THR A 674 -9.35 19.59 5.88
C THR A 674 -8.29 20.65 5.58
N LEU A 675 -7.12 20.59 6.23
CA LEU A 675 -6.04 21.56 6.00
C LEU A 675 -5.48 21.47 4.56
N SER A 676 -5.28 20.27 4.02
CA SER A 676 -4.80 20.11 2.64
C SER A 676 -5.81 20.63 1.61
N LYS A 677 -7.11 20.37 1.81
CA LYS A 677 -8.20 20.87 0.96
C LYS A 677 -8.34 22.40 1.01
N ASN A 678 -8.13 22.99 2.17
CA ASN A 678 -8.18 24.44 2.35
C ASN A 678 -6.92 25.11 1.76
N ALA A 679 -5.74 24.49 1.90
CA ALA A 679 -4.52 24.93 1.22
C ALA A 679 -4.66 24.80 -0.32
N ASP A 680 -5.18 23.70 -0.86
CA ASP A 680 -5.49 23.55 -2.29
C ASP A 680 -6.46 24.64 -2.80
N SER A 681 -7.50 24.95 -2.02
CA SER A 681 -8.44 26.04 -2.36
C SER A 681 -7.75 27.41 -2.47
N ALA A 682 -6.75 27.69 -1.61
CA ALA A 682 -5.94 28.91 -1.67
C ALA A 682 -4.96 28.91 -2.86
N MET A 683 -4.33 27.76 -3.14
CA MET A 683 -3.44 27.55 -4.29
C MET A 683 -4.21 27.74 -5.61
N TYR A 684 -5.44 27.25 -5.71
CA TYR A 684 -6.28 27.43 -6.89
C TYR A 684 -6.60 28.92 -7.15
N ARG A 685 -6.76 29.73 -6.08
CA ARG A 685 -6.91 31.19 -6.21
C ARG A 685 -5.65 31.86 -6.77
N VAL A 686 -4.45 31.41 -6.38
CA VAL A 686 -3.19 31.87 -7.01
C VAL A 686 -3.19 31.55 -8.51
N LYS A 687 -3.60 30.34 -8.90
CA LYS A 687 -3.68 29.95 -10.32
C LYS A 687 -4.65 30.80 -11.15
N GLN A 688 -5.67 31.40 -10.52
CA GLN A 688 -6.58 32.36 -11.15
C GLN A 688 -6.00 33.79 -11.19
N ASN A 689 -5.30 34.20 -10.14
CA ASN A 689 -4.78 35.56 -9.96
C ASN A 689 -3.47 35.87 -10.71
N GLY A 690 -2.89 34.91 -11.44
CA GLY A 690 -1.70 35.13 -12.27
C GLY A 690 -0.62 34.06 -12.18
N ARG A 691 -0.72 33.10 -11.24
CA ARG A 691 0.31 32.09 -10.91
C ARG A 691 1.59 32.69 -10.29
N ASN A 692 2.57 31.85 -9.95
CA ASN A 692 3.87 32.27 -9.39
C ASN A 692 3.75 33.14 -8.11
N ASP A 693 2.87 32.76 -7.19
CA ASP A 693 2.64 33.48 -5.93
C ASP A 693 2.18 32.50 -4.83
N TYR A 694 1.89 33.01 -3.63
CA TYR A 694 1.26 32.25 -2.55
C TYR A 694 -0.02 32.91 -2.02
N CYS A 695 -0.92 32.12 -1.45
CA CYS A 695 -2.11 32.63 -0.78
C CYS A 695 -2.42 31.82 0.49
N PHE A 696 -2.80 32.51 1.56
CA PHE A 696 -3.40 31.86 2.74
C PHE A 696 -4.87 31.55 2.47
N PHE A 697 -5.37 30.46 3.03
CA PHE A 697 -6.79 30.16 3.00
C PHE A 697 -7.61 31.25 3.73
N THR A 698 -8.81 31.52 3.21
CA THR A 698 -9.88 32.15 3.99
C THR A 698 -11.20 31.45 3.68
N PRO A 699 -12.17 31.41 4.62
CA PRO A 699 -13.46 30.72 4.41
C PRO A 699 -14.23 31.19 3.16
N GLU A 700 -14.08 32.45 2.77
CA GLU A 700 -14.68 33.02 1.56
C GLU A 700 -14.16 32.36 0.27
N MET A 701 -12.92 31.85 0.27
CA MET A 701 -12.34 31.16 -0.88
C MET A 701 -13.04 29.82 -1.14
N GLN A 702 -13.34 29.08 -0.07
CA GLN A 702 -14.09 27.82 -0.18
C GLN A 702 -15.51 28.06 -0.70
N ALA A 703 -16.18 29.11 -0.20
CA ALA A 703 -17.49 29.53 -0.69
C ALA A 703 -17.44 29.93 -2.18
N HIS A 704 -16.40 30.66 -2.61
CA HIS A 704 -16.22 31.05 -4.02
C HIS A 704 -15.93 29.85 -4.93
N ALA A 705 -15.07 28.91 -4.52
CA ALA A 705 -14.80 27.69 -5.29
C ALA A 705 -16.05 26.82 -5.45
N ALA A 706 -16.82 26.62 -4.37
CA ALA A 706 -18.09 25.90 -4.41
C ALA A 706 -19.12 26.59 -5.32
N ARG A 707 -19.20 27.93 -5.26
CA ARG A 707 -20.05 28.75 -6.13
C ARG A 707 -19.65 28.62 -7.60
N THR A 708 -18.37 28.71 -7.92
CA THR A 708 -17.85 28.54 -9.28
C THR A 708 -18.19 27.16 -9.86
N LEU A 709 -18.04 26.10 -9.07
CA LEU A 709 -18.41 24.74 -9.49
C LEU A 709 -19.92 24.59 -9.71
N GLN A 710 -20.74 25.16 -8.82
CA GLN A 710 -22.20 25.20 -8.95
C GLN A 710 -22.63 25.92 -10.24
N LEU A 711 -22.05 27.09 -10.53
CA LEU A 711 -22.33 27.87 -11.73
C LEU A 711 -21.85 27.16 -13.00
N SER A 712 -20.65 26.58 -13.01
CA SER A 712 -20.13 25.80 -14.14
C SER A 712 -21.04 24.63 -14.52
N SER A 713 -21.58 23.93 -13.52
CA SER A 713 -22.55 22.86 -13.70
C SER A 713 -23.89 23.36 -14.27
N ALA A 714 -24.43 24.46 -13.72
CA ALA A 714 -25.69 25.03 -14.17
C ALA A 714 -25.62 25.63 -15.59
N LEU A 715 -24.51 26.33 -15.91
CA LEU A 715 -24.32 27.03 -17.18
C LEU A 715 -24.37 26.08 -18.39
N ARG A 716 -23.89 24.84 -18.23
CA ARG A 716 -23.97 23.76 -19.25
C ARG A 716 -25.41 23.48 -19.72
N HIS A 717 -26.42 23.82 -18.92
CA HIS A 717 -27.82 23.64 -19.26
C HIS A 717 -28.58 24.96 -19.50
N ALA A 718 -28.00 26.11 -19.15
CA ALA A 718 -28.67 27.42 -19.19
C ALA A 718 -29.25 27.77 -20.58
N LEU A 719 -28.48 27.50 -21.64
CA LEU A 719 -28.92 27.73 -23.02
C LEU A 719 -30.10 26.84 -23.42
N ALA A 720 -30.04 25.55 -23.12
CA ALA A 720 -31.10 24.58 -23.43
C ALA A 720 -32.40 24.80 -22.61
N ARG A 721 -32.30 25.50 -21.48
CA ARG A 721 -33.41 25.84 -20.58
C ARG A 721 -33.98 27.25 -20.80
N ASN A 722 -33.43 28.03 -21.73
CA ASN A 722 -33.79 29.43 -21.97
C ASN A 722 -33.60 30.34 -20.74
N GLU A 723 -32.55 30.11 -19.95
CA GLU A 723 -32.21 30.92 -18.76
C GLU A 723 -31.40 32.18 -19.13
N LEU A 724 -30.90 32.26 -20.37
CA LEU A 724 -30.13 33.37 -20.92
C LEU A 724 -31.05 34.34 -21.67
N GLN A 725 -30.82 35.64 -21.50
CA GLN A 725 -31.53 36.71 -22.21
C GLN A 725 -30.57 37.86 -22.57
N LEU A 726 -30.93 38.66 -23.58
CA LEU A 726 -30.20 39.87 -23.94
C LEU A 726 -30.93 41.11 -23.42
N HIS A 727 -30.17 42.00 -22.78
CA HIS A 727 -30.55 43.39 -22.54
C HIS A 727 -29.79 44.28 -23.51
N TYR A 728 -30.31 45.47 -23.78
CA TYR A 728 -29.79 46.39 -24.77
C TYR A 728 -29.56 47.75 -24.13
N GLN A 729 -28.35 48.31 -24.25
CA GLN A 729 -28.03 49.65 -23.76
C GLN A 729 -27.86 50.62 -24.93
N PRO A 730 -28.51 51.80 -24.91
CA PRO A 730 -28.45 52.74 -26.03
C PRO A 730 -27.09 53.46 -26.10
N GLN A 731 -26.56 53.58 -27.31
CA GLN A 731 -25.42 54.42 -27.66
C GLN A 731 -25.94 55.73 -28.27
N ILE A 732 -25.50 56.87 -27.72
CA ILE A 732 -26.04 58.20 -28.04
C ILE A 732 -24.97 59.07 -28.71
N SER A 733 -25.31 59.71 -29.83
CA SER A 733 -24.48 60.72 -30.49
C SER A 733 -24.40 62.00 -29.65
N LEU A 734 -23.19 62.47 -29.38
CA LEU A 734 -22.98 63.76 -28.70
C LEU A 734 -23.27 64.99 -29.59
N LYS A 735 -23.37 64.79 -30.91
CA LYS A 735 -23.55 65.85 -31.91
C LYS A 735 -24.99 66.32 -32.02
N ASP A 736 -25.95 65.39 -31.93
CA ASP A 736 -27.38 65.64 -32.12
C ASP A 736 -28.30 64.97 -31.07
N GLY A 737 -27.76 64.17 -30.15
CA GLY A 737 -28.54 63.46 -29.13
C GLY A 737 -29.33 62.26 -29.66
N SER A 738 -29.10 61.84 -30.91
CA SER A 738 -29.77 60.69 -31.50
C SER A 738 -29.20 59.35 -31.01
N ILE A 739 -30.00 58.29 -31.07
CA ILE A 739 -29.54 56.92 -30.81
C ILE A 739 -28.82 56.41 -32.05
N THR A 740 -27.51 56.19 -31.96
CA THR A 740 -26.68 55.65 -33.06
C THR A 740 -26.59 54.13 -33.04
N GLY A 741 -26.69 53.52 -31.87
CA GLY A 741 -26.55 52.08 -31.69
C GLY A 741 -27.17 51.53 -30.41
N ALA A 742 -27.08 50.22 -30.26
CA ALA A 742 -27.46 49.47 -29.09
C ALA A 742 -26.43 48.37 -28.83
N GLU A 743 -25.90 48.31 -27.62
CA GLU A 743 -25.01 47.21 -27.19
C GLU A 743 -25.83 46.06 -26.62
N ALA A 744 -25.63 44.85 -27.14
CA ALA A 744 -26.30 43.63 -26.69
C ALA A 744 -25.54 42.97 -25.53
N LEU A 745 -26.09 43.14 -24.32
CA LEU A 745 -25.50 42.74 -23.07
C LEU A 745 -26.17 41.46 -22.52
N LEU A 746 -25.39 40.38 -22.43
CA LEU A 746 -25.87 39.07 -21.95
C LEU A 746 -26.26 39.12 -20.46
N ARG A 747 -27.37 38.45 -20.11
CA ARG A 747 -27.86 38.27 -18.73
C ARG A 747 -28.26 36.82 -18.50
N TRP A 748 -27.95 36.29 -17.32
CA TRP A 748 -28.41 34.96 -16.88
C TRP A 748 -29.35 35.10 -15.69
N ILE A 749 -30.57 34.58 -15.83
CA ILE A 749 -31.54 34.46 -14.75
C ILE A 749 -31.77 32.97 -14.49
N HIS A 750 -31.22 32.47 -13.39
CA HIS A 750 -31.34 31.07 -13.00
C HIS A 750 -32.49 30.91 -11.98
N PRO A 751 -33.44 29.97 -12.18
CA PRO A 751 -34.67 29.92 -11.37
C PRO A 751 -34.45 29.80 -9.85
N GLN A 752 -33.40 29.11 -9.41
CA GLN A 752 -33.07 28.93 -7.98
C GLN A 752 -31.94 29.84 -7.46
N LEU A 753 -31.16 30.47 -8.35
CA LEU A 753 -29.97 31.25 -7.94
C LEU A 753 -30.14 32.76 -8.18
N GLY A 754 -31.27 33.16 -8.77
CA GLY A 754 -31.57 34.55 -9.10
C GLY A 754 -30.84 35.04 -10.34
N THR A 755 -30.68 36.35 -10.44
CA THR A 755 -29.88 37.01 -11.49
C THR A 755 -28.40 36.84 -11.17
N ILE A 756 -27.64 36.26 -12.09
CA ILE A 756 -26.20 36.01 -11.92
C ILE A 756 -25.43 37.08 -12.73
N SER A 757 -24.37 37.64 -12.13
CA SER A 757 -23.62 38.74 -12.76
C SER A 757 -22.83 38.27 -13.97
N PRO A 758 -22.80 39.01 -15.10
CA PRO A 758 -21.91 38.72 -16.22
C PRO A 758 -20.44 38.56 -15.81
N ALA A 759 -19.96 39.39 -14.89
CA ALA A 759 -18.61 39.29 -14.35
C ALA A 759 -18.36 38.01 -13.53
N GLU A 760 -19.42 37.35 -13.03
CA GLU A 760 -19.32 36.08 -12.30
C GLU A 760 -19.35 34.88 -13.28
N PHE A 761 -20.24 34.86 -14.27
CA PHE A 761 -20.43 33.68 -15.13
C PHE A 761 -19.66 33.69 -16.46
N ILE A 762 -19.27 34.84 -17.02
CA ILE A 762 -18.54 34.88 -18.30
C ILE A 762 -17.15 34.23 -18.18
N PRO A 763 -16.32 34.50 -17.16
CA PRO A 763 -15.03 33.81 -16.99
C PRO A 763 -15.19 32.28 -16.83
N ILE A 764 -16.29 31.85 -16.19
CA ILE A 764 -16.66 30.44 -16.06
C ILE A 764 -17.07 29.87 -17.42
N ALA A 765 -17.81 30.62 -18.24
CA ALA A 765 -18.19 30.25 -19.60
C ALA A 765 -16.96 30.08 -20.52
N GLU A 766 -15.97 30.97 -20.41
CA GLU A 766 -14.74 30.92 -21.19
C GLU A 766 -13.88 29.71 -20.80
N SER A 767 -13.59 29.55 -19.51
CA SER A 767 -12.76 28.45 -18.99
C SER A 767 -13.39 27.06 -19.18
N SER A 768 -14.72 26.96 -19.20
CA SER A 768 -15.46 25.72 -19.49
C SER A 768 -15.80 25.51 -20.98
N GLY A 769 -15.42 26.45 -21.86
CA GLY A 769 -15.74 26.44 -23.29
C GLY A 769 -17.22 26.69 -23.65
N GLN A 770 -18.11 26.85 -22.65
CA GLN A 770 -19.54 27.15 -22.89
C GLN A 770 -19.78 28.51 -23.55
N ILE A 771 -18.82 29.44 -23.49
CA ILE A 771 -18.92 30.75 -24.14
C ILE A 771 -19.10 30.65 -25.67
N ILE A 772 -18.63 29.59 -26.30
CA ILE A 772 -18.72 29.38 -27.76
C ILE A 772 -20.20 29.23 -28.20
N PRO A 773 -20.96 28.21 -27.74
CA PRO A 773 -22.37 28.06 -28.10
C PRO A 773 -23.26 29.19 -27.56
N ILE A 774 -22.91 29.76 -26.40
CA ILE A 774 -23.58 30.95 -25.86
C ILE A 774 -23.40 32.13 -26.82
N GLY A 775 -22.17 32.40 -27.25
CA GLY A 775 -21.85 33.52 -28.12
C GLY A 775 -22.47 33.42 -29.51
N GLU A 776 -22.56 32.22 -30.10
CA GLU A 776 -23.34 32.01 -31.33
C GLU A 776 -24.83 32.37 -31.12
N TRP A 777 -25.41 31.94 -29.99
CA TRP A 777 -26.79 32.30 -29.64
C TRP A 777 -26.97 33.80 -29.40
N VAL A 778 -25.99 34.49 -28.78
CA VAL A 778 -26.01 35.94 -28.60
C VAL A 778 -26.07 36.64 -29.96
N ILE A 779 -25.15 36.31 -30.87
CA ILE A 779 -25.08 36.89 -32.22
C ILE A 779 -26.41 36.65 -32.95
N ARG A 780 -26.91 35.40 -33.00
CA ARG A 780 -28.19 35.05 -33.63
C ARG A 780 -29.41 35.74 -33.01
N THR A 781 -29.37 36.07 -31.73
CA THR A 781 -30.50 36.74 -31.05
C THR A 781 -30.45 38.25 -31.28
N ALA A 782 -29.26 38.85 -31.21
CA ALA A 782 -29.03 40.26 -31.48
C ALA A 782 -29.36 40.64 -32.94
N THR A 783 -28.94 39.84 -33.93
CA THR A 783 -29.25 40.12 -35.35
C THR A 783 -30.74 40.04 -35.66
N ARG A 784 -31.45 39.02 -35.12
CA ARG A 784 -32.91 38.92 -35.24
C ARG A 784 -33.64 40.09 -34.56
N GLN A 785 -33.16 40.52 -33.39
CA GLN A 785 -33.76 41.66 -32.69
C GLN A 785 -33.60 42.96 -33.48
N LEU A 786 -32.40 43.23 -34.03
CA LEU A 786 -32.16 44.40 -34.85
C LEU A 786 -33.02 44.37 -36.13
N LYS A 787 -33.13 43.22 -36.80
CA LYS A 787 -34.02 43.04 -37.96
C LYS A 787 -35.48 43.34 -37.61
N SER A 788 -35.97 42.81 -36.48
CA SER A 788 -37.33 43.10 -35.96
C SER A 788 -37.56 44.60 -35.72
N TRP A 789 -36.58 45.33 -35.20
CA TRP A 789 -36.68 46.78 -35.03
C TRP A 789 -36.70 47.53 -36.37
N LEU A 790 -35.84 47.18 -37.33
CA LEU A 790 -35.86 47.77 -38.67
C LEU A 790 -37.21 47.55 -39.37
N ASP A 791 -37.73 46.33 -39.34
CA ASP A 791 -39.03 45.99 -39.94
C ASP A 791 -40.22 46.65 -39.19
N SER A 792 -40.03 47.00 -37.91
CA SER A 792 -40.97 47.79 -37.11
C SER A 792 -40.86 49.31 -37.31
N GLY A 793 -40.02 49.77 -38.23
CA GLY A 793 -39.87 51.19 -38.59
C GLY A 793 -39.01 52.02 -37.63
N PHE A 794 -38.15 51.40 -36.83
CA PHE A 794 -37.12 52.11 -36.08
C PHE A 794 -36.05 52.69 -37.02
N PRO A 795 -35.33 53.76 -36.63
CA PRO A 795 -34.19 54.26 -37.40
C PRO A 795 -33.11 53.18 -37.52
N ALA A 796 -32.33 53.28 -38.59
CA ALA A 796 -31.19 52.40 -38.78
C ALA A 796 -30.10 52.68 -37.74
N MET A 797 -29.93 51.76 -36.81
CA MET A 797 -28.94 51.80 -35.71
C MET A 797 -27.97 50.62 -35.81
N VAL A 798 -26.81 50.75 -35.18
CA VAL A 798 -25.81 49.67 -35.09
C VAL A 798 -26.13 48.76 -33.90
N MET A 799 -26.11 47.44 -34.09
CA MET A 799 -26.13 46.47 -33.01
C MET A 799 -24.70 46.03 -32.69
N ALA A 800 -24.22 46.35 -31.49
CA ALA A 800 -22.90 45.96 -31.02
C ALA A 800 -22.96 44.70 -30.16
N VAL A 801 -22.01 43.77 -30.34
CA VAL A 801 -21.96 42.49 -29.63
C VAL A 801 -20.53 42.20 -29.17
N ASN A 802 -20.35 42.03 -27.86
CA ASN A 802 -19.10 41.60 -27.24
C ASN A 802 -18.64 40.22 -27.70
N LEU A 803 -17.33 40.08 -27.94
CA LEU A 803 -16.70 38.86 -28.40
C LEU A 803 -15.63 38.36 -27.43
N SER A 804 -15.83 37.15 -26.89
CA SER A 804 -14.85 36.51 -26.01
C SER A 804 -13.54 36.15 -26.72
N ALA A 805 -12.46 36.04 -25.93
CA ALA A 805 -11.16 35.62 -26.44
C ALA A 805 -11.19 34.22 -27.07
N ALA A 806 -12.05 33.34 -26.55
CA ALA A 806 -12.24 31.99 -27.05
C ALA A 806 -12.97 31.97 -28.41
N GLN A 807 -13.96 32.85 -28.62
CA GLN A 807 -14.65 32.98 -29.91
C GLN A 807 -13.77 33.64 -30.97
N PHE A 808 -13.03 34.70 -30.64
CA PHE A 808 -12.18 35.40 -31.60
C PHE A 808 -11.08 34.51 -32.21
N ARG A 809 -10.57 33.55 -31.42
CA ARG A 809 -9.61 32.55 -31.90
C ARG A 809 -10.20 31.47 -32.83
N GLN A 810 -11.51 31.43 -33.05
CA GLN A 810 -12.11 30.44 -33.96
C GLN A 810 -11.88 30.82 -35.43
N PRO A 811 -11.21 29.97 -36.23
CA PRO A 811 -10.92 30.30 -37.64
C PRO A 811 -12.16 30.51 -38.51
N SER A 812 -13.30 29.94 -38.10
CA SER A 812 -14.59 29.98 -38.78
C SER A 812 -15.50 31.13 -38.34
N LEU A 813 -15.05 32.02 -37.44
CA LEU A 813 -15.87 33.14 -36.96
C LEU A 813 -16.36 34.06 -38.09
N PRO A 814 -15.54 34.48 -39.08
CA PRO A 814 -16.02 35.35 -40.16
C PRO A 814 -17.12 34.69 -41.00
N GLU A 815 -17.00 33.39 -41.28
CA GLU A 815 -18.00 32.61 -42.00
C GLU A 815 -19.30 32.49 -41.20
N LEU A 816 -19.21 32.20 -39.90
CA LEU A 816 -20.36 32.06 -38.99
C LEU A 816 -21.16 33.37 -38.89
N VAL A 817 -20.49 34.50 -38.68
CA VAL A 817 -21.17 35.81 -38.57
C VAL A 817 -21.83 36.17 -39.90
N THR A 818 -21.15 35.91 -41.03
CA THR A 818 -21.72 36.13 -42.38
C THR A 818 -22.97 35.29 -42.61
N SER A 819 -22.96 34.00 -42.24
CA SER A 819 -24.14 33.15 -42.41
C SER A 819 -25.31 33.62 -41.54
N ILE A 820 -25.05 34.02 -40.29
CA ILE A 820 -26.10 34.54 -39.39
C ILE A 820 -26.71 35.84 -39.91
N LEU A 821 -25.91 36.74 -40.47
CA LEU A 821 -26.40 38.00 -41.06
C LEU A 821 -27.21 37.75 -42.33
N ALA A 822 -26.80 36.79 -43.16
CA ALA A 822 -27.54 36.37 -44.35
C ALA A 822 -28.87 35.67 -44.01
N GLU A 823 -28.90 34.82 -42.98
CA GLU A 823 -30.14 34.21 -42.46
C GLU A 823 -31.17 35.26 -41.97
N ALA A 824 -30.69 36.39 -41.44
CA ALA A 824 -31.53 37.46 -40.91
C ALA A 824 -31.90 38.56 -41.94
N ASP A 825 -31.40 38.48 -43.18
CA ASP A 825 -31.50 39.54 -44.19
C ASP A 825 -31.08 40.92 -43.63
N LEU A 826 -29.95 40.95 -42.90
CA LEU A 826 -29.45 42.13 -42.21
C LEU A 826 -28.19 42.69 -42.91
N PRO A 827 -28.19 43.95 -43.36
CA PRO A 827 -26.99 44.57 -43.94
C PRO A 827 -25.82 44.64 -42.94
N HIS A 828 -24.70 44.01 -43.28
CA HIS A 828 -23.48 43.89 -42.45
C HIS A 828 -23.04 45.18 -41.75
N LYS A 829 -23.20 46.34 -42.41
CA LYS A 829 -22.88 47.67 -41.87
C LYS A 829 -23.64 48.09 -40.59
N TYR A 830 -24.69 47.38 -40.21
CA TYR A 830 -25.45 47.61 -38.97
C TYR A 830 -25.06 46.64 -37.84
N PHE A 831 -24.04 45.81 -38.05
CA PHE A 831 -23.55 44.87 -37.04
C PHE A 831 -22.09 45.18 -36.69
N GLU A 832 -21.82 45.29 -35.40
CA GLU A 832 -20.53 45.63 -34.83
C GLU A 832 -20.12 44.57 -33.80
N LEU A 833 -18.87 44.11 -33.88
CA LEU A 833 -18.27 43.18 -32.94
C LEU A 833 -17.24 43.91 -32.09
N GLU A 834 -17.40 43.82 -30.77
CA GLU A 834 -16.54 44.49 -29.79
C GLU A 834 -15.51 43.49 -29.24
N LEU A 835 -14.24 43.89 -29.21
CA LEU A 835 -13.13 43.03 -28.76
C LEU A 835 -12.23 43.82 -27.80
N THR A 836 -12.01 43.29 -26.59
CA THR A 836 -11.17 43.98 -25.60
C THR A 836 -9.71 44.14 -26.05
N GLU A 837 -9.08 45.25 -25.66
CA GLU A 837 -7.69 45.59 -26.02
C GLU A 837 -6.71 44.44 -25.74
N ALA A 838 -6.82 43.82 -24.57
CA ALA A 838 -5.97 42.71 -24.14
C ALA A 838 -6.05 41.49 -25.08
N VAL A 839 -7.23 41.21 -25.65
CA VAL A 839 -7.42 40.08 -26.57
C VAL A 839 -6.83 40.41 -27.95
N ALA A 840 -6.99 41.64 -28.42
CA ALA A 840 -6.39 42.12 -29.67
C ALA A 840 -4.85 42.11 -29.62
N MET A 841 -4.26 42.43 -28.46
CA MET A 841 -2.80 42.56 -28.28
C MET A 841 -2.07 41.24 -27.96
N ASN A 842 -2.78 40.16 -27.60
CA ASN A 842 -2.17 38.86 -27.27
C ASN A 842 -1.52 38.18 -28.50
N ASP A 843 -2.21 38.19 -29.65
CA ASP A 843 -1.62 37.86 -30.95
C ASP A 843 -2.05 38.89 -32.00
N PRO A 844 -1.31 40.02 -32.15
CA PRO A 844 -1.70 41.08 -33.05
C PRO A 844 -1.71 40.67 -34.53
N GLN A 845 -0.93 39.65 -34.93
CA GLN A 845 -0.87 39.23 -36.33
C GLN A 845 -2.06 38.37 -36.72
N ALA A 846 -2.44 37.41 -35.86
CA ALA A 846 -3.68 36.67 -36.03
C ALA A 846 -4.90 37.59 -35.91
N ALA A 847 -4.87 38.56 -35.00
CA ALA A 847 -5.95 39.52 -34.82
C ALA A 847 -6.19 40.36 -36.09
N ILE A 848 -5.14 40.94 -36.69
CA ILE A 848 -5.23 41.65 -37.98
C ILE A 848 -5.86 40.74 -39.04
N ALA A 849 -5.39 39.50 -39.19
CA ALA A 849 -5.88 38.60 -40.22
C ALA A 849 -7.37 38.18 -40.05
N VAL A 850 -7.90 38.19 -38.83
CA VAL A 850 -9.34 37.96 -38.56
C VAL A 850 -10.16 39.23 -38.76
N MET A 851 -9.66 40.38 -38.28
CA MET A 851 -10.32 41.68 -38.45
C MET A 851 -10.42 42.07 -39.93
N ASP A 852 -9.36 41.87 -40.72
CA ASP A 852 -9.35 42.15 -42.15
C ASP A 852 -10.42 41.34 -42.90
N LYS A 853 -10.57 40.04 -42.57
CA LYS A 853 -11.62 39.19 -43.14
C LYS A 853 -13.02 39.69 -42.79
N LEU A 854 -13.25 40.13 -41.55
CA LEU A 854 -14.54 40.68 -41.11
C LEU A 854 -14.83 42.02 -41.81
N PHE A 855 -13.81 42.88 -41.94
CA PHE A 855 -13.89 44.15 -42.65
C PHE A 855 -14.18 43.98 -44.16
N GLU A 856 -13.53 43.03 -44.83
CA GLU A 856 -13.81 42.66 -46.23
C GLU A 856 -15.28 42.24 -46.46
N ARG A 857 -15.92 41.66 -45.42
CA ARG A 857 -17.34 41.27 -45.42
C ARG A 857 -18.27 42.43 -45.05
N GLY A 858 -17.73 43.61 -44.72
CA GLY A 858 -18.48 44.80 -44.32
C GLY A 858 -19.01 44.79 -42.89
N ILE A 859 -18.49 43.90 -42.03
CA ILE A 859 -18.79 43.83 -40.60
C ILE A 859 -17.91 44.85 -39.87
N ARG A 860 -18.47 45.58 -38.89
CA ARG A 860 -17.70 46.55 -38.11
C ARG A 860 -17.02 45.89 -36.92
N MET A 861 -15.85 46.39 -36.56
CA MET A 861 -15.09 46.00 -35.38
C MET A 861 -14.86 47.23 -34.50
N SER A 862 -14.99 47.08 -33.19
CA SER A 862 -14.55 48.06 -32.19
C SER A 862 -13.57 47.43 -31.21
N ILE A 863 -12.69 48.27 -30.63
CA ILE A 863 -11.82 47.84 -29.52
C ILE A 863 -12.40 48.37 -28.22
N ASP A 864 -12.55 47.47 -27.26
CA ASP A 864 -13.12 47.71 -25.94
C ASP A 864 -12.05 47.79 -24.84
N ASP A 865 -12.44 48.30 -23.66
CA ASP A 865 -11.58 48.55 -22.49
C ASP A 865 -10.33 49.40 -22.79
N PHE A 866 -10.39 50.27 -23.81
CA PHE A 866 -9.17 50.88 -24.38
C PHE A 866 -8.49 51.85 -23.42
N GLY A 867 -7.18 51.65 -23.20
CA GLY A 867 -6.33 52.41 -22.30
C GLY A 867 -5.96 51.64 -21.02
N THR A 868 -6.63 50.53 -20.74
CA THR A 868 -6.32 49.66 -19.59
C THR A 868 -5.11 48.74 -19.84
N GLY A 869 -4.66 48.62 -21.10
CA GLY A 869 -3.56 47.76 -21.52
C GLY A 869 -2.34 48.49 -22.10
N TYR A 870 -1.32 47.71 -22.46
CA TYR A 870 -0.09 48.21 -23.09
C TYR A 870 -0.22 48.27 -24.63
N SER A 871 -1.10 49.14 -25.13
CA SER A 871 -1.27 49.32 -26.58
C SER A 871 -0.03 49.85 -27.29
N SER A 872 0.49 49.06 -28.25
CA SER A 872 1.42 49.60 -29.24
C SER A 872 0.64 50.32 -30.33
N LEU A 873 0.80 51.66 -30.41
CA LEU A 873 0.26 52.50 -31.49
C LEU A 873 0.53 51.93 -32.90
N SER A 874 1.65 51.20 -33.05
CA SER A 874 2.05 50.58 -34.31
C SER A 874 1.12 49.46 -34.79
N TYR A 875 0.48 48.73 -33.86
CA TYR A 875 -0.55 47.73 -34.18
C TYR A 875 -1.93 48.37 -34.32
N LEU A 876 -2.27 49.36 -33.49
CA LEU A 876 -3.55 50.07 -33.58
C LEU A 876 -3.78 50.68 -34.97
N LYS A 877 -2.73 51.29 -35.56
CA LYS A 877 -2.75 51.80 -36.95
C LYS A 877 -3.00 50.72 -38.02
N ARG A 878 -2.77 49.45 -37.71
CA ARG A 878 -2.93 48.30 -38.63
C ARG A 878 -4.25 47.56 -38.45
N PHE A 879 -4.97 47.76 -37.35
CA PHE A 879 -6.29 47.15 -37.16
C PHE A 879 -7.34 47.94 -37.94
N ASN A 880 -8.14 47.26 -38.76
CA ASN A 880 -9.28 47.84 -39.48
C ASN A 880 -10.48 48.02 -38.54
N VAL A 881 -10.35 48.98 -37.62
CA VAL A 881 -11.30 49.26 -36.52
C VAL A 881 -12.14 50.50 -36.85
N TYR A 882 -13.44 50.41 -36.57
CA TYR A 882 -14.43 51.46 -36.80
C TYR A 882 -14.51 52.44 -35.63
N LYS A 883 -14.40 51.94 -34.39
CA LYS A 883 -14.67 52.68 -33.15
C LYS A 883 -13.73 52.22 -32.03
N LEU A 884 -13.27 53.16 -31.20
CA LEU A 884 -12.59 52.87 -29.93
C LEU A 884 -13.53 53.22 -28.76
N LYS A 885 -13.67 52.28 -27.82
CA LYS A 885 -14.47 52.45 -26.60
C LYS A 885 -13.53 52.82 -25.45
N ILE A 886 -13.78 53.97 -24.84
CA ILE A 886 -12.98 54.50 -23.72
C ILE A 886 -13.53 53.89 -22.43
N ASP A 887 -12.69 53.14 -21.72
CA ASP A 887 -13.05 52.38 -20.53
C ASP A 887 -13.67 53.25 -19.43
N GLN A 888 -14.69 52.70 -18.77
CA GLN A 888 -15.44 53.37 -17.69
C GLN A 888 -14.58 53.81 -16.50
N SER A 889 -13.43 53.18 -16.24
CA SER A 889 -12.55 53.53 -15.12
C SER A 889 -11.98 54.93 -15.27
N PHE A 890 -11.52 55.28 -16.49
CA PHE A 890 -11.10 56.64 -16.80
C PHE A 890 -12.30 57.61 -16.80
N VAL A 891 -13.43 57.21 -17.42
CA VAL A 891 -14.62 58.09 -17.52
C VAL A 891 -15.22 58.41 -16.15
N SER A 892 -15.09 57.51 -15.17
CA SER A 892 -15.64 57.68 -13.83
C SER A 892 -15.10 58.94 -13.13
N ASN A 893 -13.78 59.20 -13.21
CA ASN A 893 -13.15 60.29 -12.44
C ASN A 893 -12.79 61.55 -13.27
N ILE A 894 -13.18 61.67 -14.55
CA ILE A 894 -12.83 62.83 -15.42
C ILE A 894 -13.29 64.20 -14.93
N THR A 895 -14.08 64.29 -13.86
CA THR A 895 -14.41 65.56 -13.20
C THR A 895 -13.31 66.02 -12.25
N ASP A 896 -12.61 65.09 -11.61
CA ASP A 896 -11.78 65.34 -10.43
C ASP A 896 -10.31 65.00 -10.69
N ASP A 897 -10.01 63.87 -11.35
CA ASP A 897 -8.64 63.43 -11.60
C ASP A 897 -8.02 64.12 -12.84
N PRO A 898 -6.85 64.79 -12.72
CA PRO A 898 -6.14 65.38 -13.86
C PRO A 898 -5.47 64.35 -14.80
N GLU A 899 -5.15 63.15 -14.32
CA GLU A 899 -4.51 62.08 -15.11
C GLU A 899 -5.55 61.41 -16.03
N ASP A 900 -6.71 61.01 -15.50
CA ASP A 900 -7.81 60.47 -16.31
C ASP A 900 -8.28 61.47 -17.39
N LYS A 901 -8.37 62.77 -17.05
CA LYS A 901 -8.64 63.83 -18.04
C LYS A 901 -7.62 63.84 -19.17
N ALA A 902 -6.34 63.66 -18.86
CA ALA A 902 -5.27 63.65 -19.86
C ALA A 902 -5.33 62.39 -20.74
N ILE A 903 -5.58 61.22 -20.14
CA ILE A 903 -5.73 59.94 -20.85
C ILE A 903 -6.92 59.99 -21.82
N VAL A 904 -8.11 60.37 -21.35
CA VAL A 904 -9.32 60.48 -22.18
C VAL A 904 -9.12 61.48 -23.33
N THR A 905 -8.50 62.63 -23.05
CA THR A 905 -8.16 63.63 -24.08
C THR A 905 -7.16 63.08 -25.12
N ALA A 906 -6.16 62.29 -24.69
CA ALA A 906 -5.19 61.68 -25.59
C ALA A 906 -5.84 60.61 -26.49
N ILE A 907 -6.73 59.76 -25.94
CA ILE A 907 -7.44 58.72 -26.69
C ILE A 907 -8.32 59.35 -27.78
N ILE A 908 -9.09 60.40 -27.45
CA ILE A 908 -9.96 61.08 -28.43
C ILE A 908 -9.15 61.69 -29.59
N ASN A 909 -8.07 62.41 -29.27
CA ASN A 909 -7.21 63.02 -30.28
C ASN A 909 -6.50 61.96 -31.16
N MET A 910 -6.09 60.83 -30.57
CA MET A 910 -5.48 59.72 -31.30
C MET A 910 -6.47 59.04 -32.24
N ALA A 911 -7.68 58.70 -31.76
CA ALA A 911 -8.74 58.08 -32.56
C ALA A 911 -9.09 58.94 -33.78
N SER A 912 -9.34 60.23 -33.55
CA SER A 912 -9.60 61.23 -34.59
C SER A 912 -8.46 61.31 -35.62
N SER A 913 -7.21 61.28 -35.16
CA SER A 913 -6.01 61.28 -36.03
C SER A 913 -5.85 60.00 -36.87
N LEU A 914 -6.46 58.89 -36.44
CA LEU A 914 -6.49 57.61 -37.16
C LEU A 914 -7.77 57.40 -37.99
N GLY A 915 -8.73 58.33 -37.92
CA GLY A 915 -10.02 58.23 -38.62
C GLY A 915 -11.03 57.28 -37.97
N MET A 916 -10.83 56.95 -36.69
CA MET A 916 -11.72 56.09 -35.88
C MET A 916 -12.72 56.95 -35.10
N LEU A 917 -13.93 56.46 -34.88
CA LEU A 917 -14.89 57.09 -33.97
C LEU A 917 -14.54 56.78 -32.51
N THR A 918 -15.03 57.62 -31.60
CA THR A 918 -14.93 57.41 -30.15
C THR A 918 -16.27 57.25 -29.47
N ILE A 919 -16.36 56.29 -28.56
CA ILE A 919 -17.46 56.19 -27.58
C ILE A 919 -16.87 56.17 -26.17
N ALA A 920 -17.44 56.96 -25.27
CA ALA A 920 -17.08 56.92 -23.85
C ALA A 920 -18.12 56.12 -23.07
N GLU A 921 -17.66 55.12 -22.31
CA GLU A 921 -18.48 54.25 -21.48
C GLU A 921 -18.68 54.78 -20.07
N GLY A 922 -19.61 54.20 -19.30
CA GLY A 922 -19.77 54.53 -17.88
C GLY A 922 -20.20 55.98 -17.59
N VAL A 923 -20.80 56.70 -18.55
CA VAL A 923 -21.27 58.07 -18.31
C VAL A 923 -22.48 58.07 -17.37
N GLU A 924 -22.30 58.53 -16.12
CA GLU A 924 -23.33 58.57 -15.08
C GLU A 924 -23.79 59.99 -14.72
N THR A 925 -22.96 61.01 -14.97
CA THR A 925 -23.21 62.40 -14.51
C THR A 925 -23.21 63.43 -15.64
N ALA A 926 -23.88 64.57 -15.40
CA ALA A 926 -23.88 65.69 -16.33
C ALA A 926 -22.48 66.30 -16.52
N GLY A 927 -21.64 66.32 -15.47
CA GLY A 927 -20.27 66.86 -15.55
C GLY A 927 -19.36 66.03 -16.47
N GLN A 928 -19.46 64.70 -16.39
CA GLN A 928 -18.78 63.80 -17.32
C GLN A 928 -19.23 64.07 -18.78
N LEU A 929 -20.55 64.18 -19.00
CA LEU A 929 -21.12 64.45 -20.32
C LEU A 929 -20.65 65.79 -20.92
N GLU A 930 -20.61 66.85 -20.11
CA GLU A 930 -20.13 68.17 -20.53
C GLU A 930 -18.64 68.16 -20.89
N PHE A 931 -17.79 67.46 -20.12
CA PHE A 931 -16.37 67.30 -20.44
C PHE A 931 -16.17 66.55 -21.77
N LEU A 932 -16.84 65.41 -21.95
CA LEU A 932 -16.73 64.59 -23.16
C LEU A 932 -17.20 65.34 -24.42
N ARG A 933 -18.27 66.14 -24.29
CA ARG A 933 -18.73 67.05 -25.35
C ARG A 933 -17.71 68.15 -25.65
N ALA A 934 -17.06 68.72 -24.63
CA ALA A 934 -16.02 69.73 -24.81
C ALA A 934 -14.76 69.18 -25.50
N GLN A 935 -14.39 67.91 -25.23
CA GLN A 935 -13.30 67.20 -25.92
C GLN A 935 -13.68 66.63 -27.30
N GLN A 936 -14.91 66.87 -27.77
CA GLN A 936 -15.41 66.40 -29.08
C GLN A 936 -15.45 64.87 -29.25
N CYS A 937 -15.71 64.12 -28.17
CA CYS A 937 -16.05 62.70 -28.29
C CYS A 937 -17.29 62.51 -29.20
N ASP A 938 -17.36 61.43 -29.98
CA ASP A 938 -18.45 61.23 -30.96
C ASP A 938 -19.73 60.70 -30.32
N GLU A 939 -19.60 59.66 -29.50
CA GLU A 939 -20.70 58.89 -28.91
C GLU A 939 -20.50 58.71 -27.39
N VAL A 940 -21.58 58.43 -26.68
CA VAL A 940 -21.56 58.13 -25.24
C VAL A 940 -22.52 57.00 -24.89
N GLN A 941 -22.15 56.22 -23.88
CA GLN A 941 -22.97 55.17 -23.29
C GLN A 941 -22.83 55.20 -21.76
N GLY A 942 -23.94 55.01 -21.04
CA GLY A 942 -23.91 54.98 -19.57
C GLY A 942 -25.26 55.21 -18.91
N TYR A 943 -25.29 55.08 -17.58
CA TYR A 943 -26.50 55.13 -16.78
C TYR A 943 -27.13 56.52 -16.68
N TYR A 944 -26.43 57.58 -17.09
CA TYR A 944 -27.01 58.93 -17.25
C TYR A 944 -28.21 58.92 -18.20
N PHE A 945 -28.15 58.14 -19.28
CA PHE A 945 -29.24 57.99 -20.25
C PHE A 945 -30.14 56.81 -19.92
N SER A 946 -29.56 55.61 -19.76
CA SER A 946 -30.31 54.41 -19.43
C SER A 946 -29.40 53.29 -18.91
N LYS A 947 -29.96 52.48 -18.01
CA LYS A 947 -29.41 51.15 -17.72
C LYS A 947 -29.76 50.19 -18.87
N PRO A 948 -29.03 49.08 -19.04
CA PRO A 948 -29.38 48.05 -20.02
C PRO A 948 -30.84 47.58 -19.84
N LEU A 949 -31.61 47.58 -20.94
CA LEU A 949 -33.05 47.33 -20.94
C LEU A 949 -33.42 46.03 -21.69
N PRO A 950 -34.43 45.26 -21.23
CA PRO A 950 -35.08 44.25 -22.08
C PRO A 950 -35.63 44.88 -23.38
N ALA A 951 -35.67 44.12 -24.48
CA ALA A 951 -36.06 44.62 -25.81
C ALA A 951 -37.32 45.51 -25.82
N ALA A 952 -38.42 45.07 -25.20
CA ALA A 952 -39.67 45.83 -25.16
C ALA A 952 -39.57 47.18 -24.39
N GLN A 953 -38.66 47.28 -23.41
CA GLN A 953 -38.40 48.53 -22.69
C GLN A 953 -37.46 49.43 -23.51
N PHE A 954 -36.47 48.86 -24.19
CA PHE A 954 -35.62 49.58 -25.15
C PHE A 954 -36.46 50.22 -26.27
N GLU A 955 -37.41 49.48 -26.83
CA GLU A 955 -38.35 49.99 -27.85
C GLU A 955 -39.16 51.20 -27.37
N ALA A 956 -39.60 51.19 -26.11
CA ALA A 956 -40.32 52.32 -25.51
C ALA A 956 -39.40 53.53 -25.31
N PHE A 957 -38.17 53.30 -24.83
CA PHE A 957 -37.14 54.33 -24.65
C PHE A 957 -36.77 55.01 -25.99
N ALA A 958 -36.52 54.22 -27.03
CA ALA A 958 -36.15 54.70 -28.35
C ALA A 958 -37.31 55.45 -29.05
N LYS A 959 -38.56 54.99 -28.91
CA LYS A 959 -39.75 55.74 -29.37
C LYS A 959 -39.95 57.08 -28.66
N GLY A 960 -39.41 57.24 -27.44
CA GLY A 960 -39.37 58.52 -26.74
C GLY A 960 -38.35 59.50 -27.34
N HIS A 961 -37.14 59.02 -27.65
CA HIS A 961 -36.06 59.83 -28.23
C HIS A 961 -36.27 60.15 -29.72
N LEU A 962 -37.14 59.42 -30.42
CA LEU A 962 -37.55 59.70 -31.80
C LEU A 962 -38.55 60.86 -31.94
N LYS A 963 -38.94 61.53 -30.84
CA LYS A 963 -39.84 62.68 -30.82
C LYS A 963 -39.13 63.96 -30.37
N ILE A 964 -38.26 64.48 -31.22
CA ILE A 964 -37.76 65.86 -31.18
C ILE A 964 -37.90 66.46 -32.58
#